data_AF-A0A6I6HC38-F1
#
_entry.id   AF-A0A6I6HC38-F1
#
_cell.length_a   1.000
_cell.length_b   1.000
_cell.length_c   1.000
_cell.angle_alpha   90.00
_cell.angle_beta   90.00
_cell.angle_gamma   90.00
#
_symmetry.space_group_name_H-M   'P 1'
#
loop_
_entity.id
_entity.type
_entity.pdbx_description
1 polymer ?
#
loop_
_entity_poly.entity_id
_entity_poly.type
_entity_poly.pdbx_seq_one_letter_code
_entity_poly.pdbx_strand_id
1 'polypeptide(L)'
;MSQSPSLSQLHDPNPFLRRHLGPDAPEQHEMLQALSLGTRRELIEQTVPPGIRLNRPLDLPPALDEQAALNKLRGYAEQNQVWTSLIGMGYHATVTPNVILRNVLENPGWYTAYTPYQPEIAQGRLEALLNFQQMIIDLTGLDLANASLLDEATAAAEAMALAKRMAKSKSNVFFADEHCHPQTLSVLKTRAEGFGFELVVDAVDNLGNYQVFGALLQYPDTHGEIRDLRPLIAQLHNQHALACVAADLLSLLMLTPPGEQGADVVLGTSQRFGVPMGYGGPHAAYFACRDAFKRAMPGRIIGVSKDARGNVALRMALQTREQHIRREKANSNICTAQVLLANIAAFYAVYHGPEGLQRIAQRVHALTFVLAAGLESKGIKRLNEHFFDTLTLEVGGSQTAIIESAEAAQINLRILGRGQLGVSLDETCDESTVLRLFDIFLGVDHGLDIASLDALALPEGIPAALVRHSTFLTHPVFNLHHSETEMLRYLKQLENKDLALNQSMIPLGSCTMKLNASSEMIPITWPGFALLHPFAPAAQVQGYKAMIDELEAWLCAITGFDAICMQPNSGAQGEYAGLMAIAKYHRSRHQPQRDICLIPSSAHGTNPASAQMAGMQVVIVECDEAGNVDLADLKAKAQAAGERLSCLMATYPSTHGVYEEGISEICEVIHSQGGQVYMDGANLNAQVGLTRPADIGADVSHMNLHKTFCIPHGGGGPGMGPIGVRAHLAPFVASHPVIPIPGPDPQNTAVSAAPWGSASILPISWMYIAMMGPQLADASEVAILSANYLAERLGGAFPVLYRGRNGRVAHECILDLRPLKALTGISEEDVAKRLMDYGFHAPTMSFPVPGTLMVEPTESEPKAELDRFIEAMLSIRAEIREVQDGNWPAEDNPLKHAPHTLADVLGVWERPYSIAQGIAPSEHVRLHKYWPAVNRVDNVFGDRNLFCACVPVEDYRT
;
A
#
# COMPACT_ATOMS: atom_id res chain seq x y z
N MET A 1 -43.40 42.20 -1.15
CA MET A 1 -42.90 40.92 -1.70
C MET A 1 -42.15 40.26 -0.56
N SER A 2 -42.46 39.00 -0.22
CA SER A 2 -41.68 38.24 0.76
C SER A 2 -40.22 38.25 0.29
N GLN A 3 -39.32 38.83 1.09
CA GLN A 3 -37.88 38.86 0.83
C GLN A 3 -37.21 37.53 1.23
N SER A 4 -37.98 36.54 1.66
CA SER A 4 -37.43 35.23 2.03
C SER A 4 -37.03 34.47 0.76
N PRO A 5 -35.79 33.96 0.66
CA PRO A 5 -35.37 33.13 -0.44
C PRO A 5 -36.25 31.87 -0.54
N SER A 6 -36.50 31.41 -1.75
CA SER A 6 -37.20 30.14 -1.99
C SER A 6 -36.34 28.94 -1.57
N LEU A 7 -36.98 27.80 -1.30
CA LEU A 7 -36.26 26.57 -0.90
C LEU A 7 -35.21 26.15 -1.94
N SER A 8 -35.51 26.31 -3.24
CA SER A 8 -34.55 26.01 -4.31
C SER A 8 -33.35 26.96 -4.32
N GLN A 9 -33.50 28.20 -3.88
CA GLN A 9 -32.39 29.15 -3.72
C GLN A 9 -31.54 28.88 -2.47
N LEU A 10 -32.08 28.14 -1.49
CA LEU A 10 -31.38 27.73 -0.28
C LEU A 10 -30.68 26.37 -0.43
N HIS A 11 -30.99 25.63 -1.49
CA HIS A 11 -30.36 24.35 -1.78
C HIS A 11 -29.01 24.58 -2.48
N ASP A 12 -27.92 24.18 -1.83
CA ASP A 12 -26.62 24.12 -2.49
C ASP A 12 -26.52 22.82 -3.31
N PRO A 13 -26.36 22.89 -4.64
CA PRO A 13 -26.23 21.69 -5.45
C PRO A 13 -24.90 20.94 -5.29
N ASN A 14 -23.84 21.59 -4.77
CA ASN A 14 -22.50 20.98 -4.67
C ASN A 14 -21.85 21.22 -3.29
N PRO A 15 -22.48 20.76 -2.19
CA PRO A 15 -22.04 21.11 -0.84
C PRO A 15 -20.68 20.52 -0.48
N PHE A 16 -20.35 19.32 -0.97
CA PHE A 16 -19.06 18.70 -0.71
C PHE A 16 -17.91 19.36 -1.50
N LEU A 17 -18.16 19.85 -2.72
CA LEU A 17 -17.15 20.54 -3.54
C LEU A 17 -16.51 21.70 -2.77
N ARG A 18 -17.31 22.47 -2.03
CA ARG A 18 -16.84 23.61 -1.21
C ARG A 18 -16.08 23.21 0.05
N ARG A 19 -16.08 21.91 0.41
CA ARG A 19 -15.28 21.32 1.49
C ARG A 19 -14.01 20.69 0.96
N HIS A 20 -14.09 20.09 -0.22
CA HIS A 20 -12.96 19.40 -0.86
C HIS A 20 -11.96 20.37 -1.49
N LEU A 21 -12.45 21.45 -2.11
CA LEU A 21 -11.59 22.51 -2.63
C LEU A 21 -11.13 23.41 -1.48
N GLY A 22 -9.83 23.64 -1.39
CA GLY A 22 -9.24 24.57 -0.45
C GLY A 22 -9.55 26.02 -0.84
N PRO A 23 -9.13 26.48 -2.03
CA PRO A 23 -9.34 27.86 -2.43
C PRO A 23 -10.80 28.12 -2.77
N ASP A 24 -11.40 29.12 -2.13
CA ASP A 24 -12.76 29.55 -2.45
C ASP A 24 -12.82 30.39 -3.75
N ALA A 25 -14.02 30.79 -4.20
CA ALA A 25 -14.16 31.51 -5.47
C ALA A 25 -13.40 32.87 -5.51
N PRO A 26 -13.47 33.74 -4.47
CA PRO A 26 -12.60 34.90 -4.35
C PRO A 26 -11.10 34.57 -4.42
N GLU A 27 -10.63 33.59 -3.66
CA GLU A 27 -9.22 33.20 -3.64
C GLU A 27 -8.75 32.68 -5.01
N GLN A 28 -9.57 31.87 -5.68
CA GLN A 28 -9.30 31.42 -7.05
C GLN A 28 -9.20 32.59 -8.02
N HIS A 29 -10.02 33.63 -7.87
CA HIS A 29 -9.95 34.83 -8.70
C HIS A 29 -8.64 35.60 -8.48
N GLU A 30 -8.18 35.74 -7.24
CA GLU A 30 -6.88 36.35 -6.93
C GLU A 30 -5.72 35.55 -7.54
N MET A 31 -5.76 34.22 -7.44
CA MET A 31 -4.75 33.34 -8.05
C MET A 31 -4.73 33.49 -9.57
N LEU A 32 -5.89 33.57 -10.22
CA LEU A 32 -5.99 33.80 -11.66
C LEU A 32 -5.43 35.19 -12.06
N GLN A 33 -5.72 36.23 -11.28
CA GLN A 33 -5.15 37.57 -11.50
C GLN A 33 -3.62 37.55 -11.42
N ALA A 34 -3.04 36.82 -10.45
CA ALA A 34 -1.59 36.65 -10.34
C ALA A 34 -0.99 35.96 -11.58
N LEU A 35 -1.77 35.11 -12.26
CA LEU A 35 -1.40 34.45 -13.51
C LEU A 35 -1.75 35.27 -14.78
N SER A 36 -2.29 36.49 -14.61
CA SER A 36 -2.81 37.35 -15.67
C SER A 36 -3.93 36.70 -16.51
N LEU A 37 -4.84 35.98 -15.85
CA LEU A 37 -5.97 35.27 -16.46
C LEU A 37 -7.31 35.75 -15.93
N GLY A 38 -8.35 35.70 -16.78
CA GLY A 38 -9.71 36.09 -16.40
C GLY A 38 -10.54 34.95 -15.82
N THR A 39 -10.27 33.69 -16.20
CA THR A 39 -11.09 32.52 -15.83
C THR A 39 -10.26 31.24 -15.72
N ARG A 40 -10.74 30.25 -14.94
CA ARG A 40 -10.13 28.90 -14.92
C ARG A 40 -10.14 28.24 -16.30
N ARG A 41 -11.23 28.43 -17.06
CA ARG A 41 -11.32 27.94 -18.43
C ARG A 41 -10.16 28.43 -19.30
N GLU A 42 -9.78 29.69 -19.19
CA GLU A 42 -8.63 30.25 -19.92
C GLU A 42 -7.32 29.55 -19.53
N LEU A 43 -7.12 29.27 -18.23
CA LEU A 43 -5.96 28.49 -17.76
C LEU A 43 -5.93 27.10 -18.40
N ILE A 44 -7.05 26.38 -18.39
CA ILE A 44 -7.14 25.04 -19.00
C ILE A 44 -6.91 25.10 -20.50
N GLU A 45 -7.46 26.09 -21.19
CA GLU A 45 -7.25 26.27 -22.63
C GLU A 45 -5.79 26.58 -22.97
N GLN A 46 -5.06 27.25 -22.08
CA GLN A 46 -3.62 27.50 -22.22
C GLN A 46 -2.75 26.30 -21.85
N THR A 47 -3.24 25.39 -21.01
CA THR A 47 -2.45 24.31 -20.40
C THR A 47 -2.66 22.95 -21.07
N VAL A 48 -3.92 22.54 -21.29
CA VAL A 48 -4.28 21.21 -21.81
C VAL A 48 -4.37 21.24 -23.34
N PRO A 49 -3.62 20.39 -24.07
CA PRO A 49 -3.60 20.40 -25.53
C PRO A 49 -5.00 20.19 -26.14
N PRO A 50 -5.41 20.99 -27.13
CA PRO A 50 -6.78 20.98 -27.66
C PRO A 50 -7.19 19.64 -28.28
N GLY A 51 -6.24 18.87 -28.82
CA GLY A 51 -6.50 17.59 -29.48
C GLY A 51 -6.96 16.47 -28.55
N ILE A 52 -6.71 16.59 -27.24
CA ILE A 52 -7.04 15.53 -26.26
C ILE A 52 -8.09 15.96 -25.22
N ARG A 53 -8.53 17.23 -25.26
CA ARG A 53 -9.50 17.76 -24.30
C ARG A 53 -10.86 17.08 -24.44
N LEU A 54 -11.44 16.70 -23.32
CA LEU A 54 -12.82 16.27 -23.20
C LEU A 54 -13.74 17.51 -23.27
N ASN A 55 -14.29 17.79 -24.45
CA ASN A 55 -15.18 18.94 -24.66
C ASN A 55 -16.64 18.67 -24.26
N ARG A 56 -16.87 17.83 -23.25
CA ARG A 56 -18.19 17.49 -22.70
C ARG A 56 -18.07 17.13 -21.21
N PRO A 57 -19.14 17.28 -20.40
CA PRO A 57 -19.14 16.80 -19.03
C PRO A 57 -18.92 15.28 -18.94
N LEU A 58 -18.40 14.81 -17.79
CA LEU A 58 -18.39 13.39 -17.47
C LEU A 58 -19.81 12.85 -17.35
N ASP A 59 -20.03 11.63 -17.85
CA ASP A 59 -21.29 10.92 -17.71
C ASP A 59 -21.36 10.27 -16.32
N LEU A 60 -21.59 11.10 -15.31
CA LEU A 60 -21.70 10.71 -13.91
C LEU A 60 -23.04 11.19 -13.33
N PRO A 61 -23.60 10.49 -12.33
CA PRO A 61 -24.77 10.97 -11.61
C PRO A 61 -24.52 12.34 -10.97
N PRO A 62 -25.57 13.18 -10.79
CA PRO A 62 -25.43 14.42 -10.04
C PRO A 62 -24.80 14.21 -8.66
N ALA A 63 -23.99 15.18 -8.23
CA ALA A 63 -23.35 15.16 -6.92
C ALA A 63 -24.39 14.97 -5.79
N LEU A 64 -24.06 14.11 -4.84
CA LEU A 64 -24.79 13.95 -3.59
C LEU A 64 -24.18 14.84 -2.50
N ASP A 65 -25.01 15.28 -1.55
CA ASP A 65 -24.46 15.77 -0.29
C ASP A 65 -23.89 14.63 0.56
N GLU A 66 -23.07 14.97 1.55
CA GLU A 66 -22.36 13.99 2.39
C GLU A 66 -23.32 13.00 3.08
N GLN A 67 -24.47 13.49 3.55
CA GLN A 67 -25.44 12.67 4.28
C GLN A 67 -26.18 11.72 3.33
N ALA A 68 -26.53 12.19 2.13
CA ALA A 68 -27.18 11.40 1.09
C ALA A 68 -26.23 10.30 0.57
N ALA A 69 -24.95 10.62 0.35
CA ALA A 69 -23.94 9.64 -0.04
C ALA A 69 -23.75 8.56 1.04
N LEU A 70 -23.60 8.96 2.31
CA LEU A 70 -23.52 8.01 3.44
C LEU A 70 -24.76 7.12 3.55
N ASN A 71 -25.97 7.69 3.38
CA ASN A 71 -27.21 6.91 3.43
C ASN A 71 -27.31 5.91 2.28
N LYS A 72 -26.95 6.31 1.06
CA LYS A 72 -26.93 5.41 -0.10
C LYS A 72 -25.94 4.27 0.12
N LEU A 73 -24.72 4.58 0.55
CA LEU A 73 -23.69 3.59 0.79
C LEU A 73 -24.03 2.65 1.96
N ARG A 74 -24.68 3.17 3.01
CA ARG A 74 -25.20 2.34 4.10
C ARG A 74 -26.24 1.34 3.58
N GLY A 75 -27.09 1.76 2.65
CA GLY A 75 -28.02 0.86 1.97
C GLY A 75 -27.34 -0.29 1.24
N TYR A 76 -26.10 -0.11 0.73
CA TYR A 76 -25.29 -1.23 0.22
C TYR A 76 -24.71 -2.07 1.35
N ALA A 77 -24.13 -1.46 2.39
CA ALA A 77 -23.59 -2.19 3.54
C ALA A 77 -24.63 -3.11 4.20
N GLU A 78 -25.89 -2.68 4.30
CA GLU A 78 -27.01 -3.44 4.89
C GLU A 78 -27.50 -4.60 4.00
N GLN A 79 -27.14 -4.63 2.71
CA GLN A 79 -27.40 -5.77 1.82
C GLN A 79 -26.38 -6.89 1.99
N ASN A 80 -25.23 -6.59 2.60
CA ASN A 80 -24.25 -7.61 2.93
C ASN A 80 -24.67 -8.35 4.20
N GLN A 81 -24.45 -9.66 4.23
CA GLN A 81 -24.78 -10.52 5.36
C GLN A 81 -23.50 -10.86 6.12
N VAL A 82 -23.37 -10.31 7.33
CA VAL A 82 -22.21 -10.55 8.18
C VAL A 82 -22.40 -11.86 8.95
N TRP A 83 -21.95 -12.95 8.35
CA TRP A 83 -21.99 -14.29 8.96
C TRP A 83 -20.70 -14.61 9.71
N THR A 84 -20.79 -15.53 10.68
CA THR A 84 -19.58 -16.09 11.31
C THR A 84 -18.87 -16.94 10.25
N SER A 85 -17.68 -16.53 9.83
CA SER A 85 -16.99 -17.19 8.71
C SER A 85 -15.79 -17.99 9.18
N LEU A 86 -15.92 -19.32 9.18
CA LEU A 86 -14.91 -20.29 9.60
C LEU A 86 -14.23 -20.94 8.39
N ILE A 87 -14.07 -20.17 7.31
CA ILE A 87 -13.49 -20.62 6.04
C ILE A 87 -11.95 -20.77 6.15
N GLY A 88 -11.30 -19.89 6.90
CA GLY A 88 -9.85 -19.84 7.02
C GLY A 88 -9.18 -19.35 5.73
N MET A 89 -8.29 -20.15 5.16
CA MET A 89 -7.58 -19.80 3.91
C MET A 89 -6.79 -18.48 4.00
N GLY A 90 -6.21 -18.19 5.18
CA GLY A 90 -5.38 -17.01 5.42
C GLY A 90 -6.16 -15.79 5.95
N TYR A 91 -7.48 -15.88 6.12
CA TYR A 91 -8.31 -14.82 6.69
C TYR A 91 -9.10 -15.37 7.87
N HIS A 92 -8.99 -14.71 9.02
CA HIS A 92 -9.60 -15.15 10.27
C HIS A 92 -10.25 -13.95 10.96
N ALA A 93 -11.42 -14.11 11.57
CA ALA A 93 -11.99 -13.01 12.33
C ALA A 93 -11.10 -12.67 13.53
N THR A 94 -11.01 -11.38 13.86
CA THR A 94 -10.20 -10.87 14.97
C THR A 94 -10.92 -9.69 15.61
N VAL A 95 -10.60 -9.42 16.86
CA VAL A 95 -11.10 -8.27 17.59
C VAL A 95 -10.10 -7.13 17.46
N THR A 96 -10.43 -6.09 16.68
CA THR A 96 -9.67 -4.83 16.70
C THR A 96 -9.89 -4.12 18.04
N PRO A 97 -8.86 -3.90 18.88
CA PRO A 97 -9.04 -3.18 20.13
C PRO A 97 -9.56 -1.76 19.86
N ASN A 98 -10.63 -1.35 20.54
CA ASN A 98 -11.31 -0.07 20.28
C ASN A 98 -10.38 1.15 20.44
N VAL A 99 -9.38 1.07 21.33
CA VAL A 99 -8.37 2.12 21.49
C VAL A 99 -7.51 2.28 20.23
N ILE A 100 -7.22 1.20 19.51
CA ILE A 100 -6.46 1.23 18.25
C ILE A 100 -7.38 1.64 17.10
N LEU A 101 -8.59 1.08 17.02
CA LEU A 101 -9.59 1.47 16.03
C LEU A 101 -9.79 2.99 16.00
N ARG A 102 -10.12 3.57 17.16
CA ARG A 102 -10.44 4.98 17.29
C ARG A 102 -9.23 5.91 17.13
N ASN A 103 -8.10 5.55 17.75
CA ASN A 103 -6.97 6.48 17.87
C ASN A 103 -5.88 6.25 16.80
N VAL A 104 -6.04 5.26 15.92
CA VAL A 104 -5.13 4.98 14.79
C VAL A 104 -5.90 4.91 13.48
N LEU A 105 -6.79 3.93 13.30
CA LEU A 105 -7.50 3.74 12.01
C LEU A 105 -8.44 4.89 11.70
N GLU A 106 -9.13 5.44 12.71
CA GLU A 106 -10.06 6.57 12.58
C GLU A 106 -9.40 7.93 12.91
N ASN A 107 -8.06 7.99 13.06
CA ASN A 107 -7.34 9.21 13.43
C ASN A 107 -6.52 9.76 12.25
N PRO A 108 -6.86 10.96 11.71
CA PRO A 108 -6.13 11.55 10.58
C PRO A 108 -4.66 11.83 10.87
N GLY A 109 -4.26 11.98 12.14
CA GLY A 109 -2.84 12.09 12.52
C GLY A 109 -2.01 10.86 12.15
N TRP A 110 -2.64 9.69 11.99
CA TRP A 110 -1.97 8.44 11.59
C TRP A 110 -2.13 8.10 10.11
N TYR A 111 -3.29 8.38 9.51
CA TYR A 111 -3.56 7.92 8.15
C TYR A 111 -3.27 8.94 7.04
N THR A 112 -3.12 10.24 7.34
CA THR A 112 -2.98 11.25 6.26
C THR A 112 -1.54 11.48 5.79
N ALA A 113 -0.53 11.20 6.62
CA ALA A 113 0.86 11.27 6.20
C ALA A 113 1.18 10.17 5.17
N TYR A 114 2.30 10.31 4.44
CA TYR A 114 2.79 9.27 3.53
C TYR A 114 4.13 8.67 4.00
N THR A 115 4.79 7.94 3.09
CA THR A 115 6.08 7.29 3.31
C THR A 115 7.05 8.20 4.08
N PRO A 116 7.75 7.72 5.11
CA PRO A 116 8.61 8.53 5.98
C PRO A 116 9.93 8.94 5.29
N TYR A 117 9.85 9.64 4.16
CA TYR A 117 11.00 10.20 3.43
C TYR A 117 11.76 11.24 4.24
N GLN A 118 11.06 11.94 5.13
CA GLN A 118 11.60 12.95 6.03
C GLN A 118 11.60 12.40 7.47
N PRO A 119 12.63 11.65 7.89
CA PRO A 119 12.61 10.88 9.14
C PRO A 119 12.46 11.74 10.40
N GLU A 120 12.96 12.97 10.38
CA GLU A 120 12.96 13.88 11.54
C GLU A 120 11.55 14.30 11.99
N ILE A 121 10.57 14.19 11.10
CA ILE A 121 9.15 14.51 11.30
C ILE A 121 8.26 13.27 11.09
N ALA A 122 8.84 12.09 11.31
CA ALA A 122 8.21 10.79 11.08
C ALA A 122 8.65 9.71 12.09
N GLN A 123 9.25 10.11 13.21
CA GLN A 123 9.83 9.15 14.18
C GLN A 123 8.76 8.27 14.82
N GLY A 124 7.51 8.73 14.94
CA GLY A 124 6.40 7.97 15.50
C GLY A 124 6.05 6.74 14.68
N ARG A 125 5.71 6.92 13.40
CA ARG A 125 5.43 5.77 12.52
C ARG A 125 6.66 4.92 12.23
N LEU A 126 7.86 5.51 12.20
CA LEU A 126 9.10 4.73 12.10
C LEU A 126 9.31 3.82 13.32
N GLU A 127 9.00 4.29 14.53
CA GLU A 127 9.06 3.47 15.75
C GLU A 127 8.01 2.36 15.73
N ALA A 128 6.77 2.66 15.31
CA ALA A 128 5.73 1.65 15.15
C ALA A 128 6.10 0.55 14.12
N LEU A 129 6.72 0.92 13.01
CA LEU A 129 7.23 -0.03 12.01
C LEU A 129 8.45 -0.82 12.53
N LEU A 130 9.28 -0.25 13.38
CA LEU A 130 10.38 -0.97 14.04
C LEU A 130 9.82 -2.00 15.04
N ASN A 131 8.76 -1.66 15.77
CA ASN A 131 8.02 -2.61 16.62
C ASN A 131 7.42 -3.74 15.78
N PHE A 132 6.86 -3.43 14.61
CA PHE A 132 6.38 -4.45 13.68
C PHE A 132 7.53 -5.39 13.27
N GLN A 133 8.68 -4.85 12.87
CA GLN A 133 9.84 -5.68 12.53
C GLN A 133 10.31 -6.56 13.69
N GLN A 134 10.41 -6.02 14.90
CA GLN A 134 10.79 -6.79 16.09
C GLN A 134 9.80 -7.91 16.38
N MET A 135 8.50 -7.62 16.30
CA MET A 135 7.45 -8.62 16.49
C MET A 135 7.61 -9.77 15.49
N ILE A 136 7.87 -9.47 14.22
CA ILE A 136 8.07 -10.49 13.19
C ILE A 136 9.36 -11.28 13.42
N ILE A 137 10.47 -10.62 13.76
CA ILE A 137 11.75 -11.27 14.10
C ILE A 137 11.53 -12.29 15.24
N ASP A 138 10.91 -11.86 16.34
CA ASP A 138 10.67 -12.71 17.51
C ASP A 138 9.74 -13.87 17.19
N LEU A 139 8.65 -13.63 16.45
CA LEU A 139 7.66 -14.68 16.18
C LEU A 139 8.12 -15.69 15.14
N THR A 140 8.93 -15.29 14.16
CA THR A 140 9.42 -16.17 13.09
C THR A 140 10.75 -16.85 13.42
N GLY A 141 11.51 -16.33 14.38
CA GLY A 141 12.84 -16.83 14.73
C GLY A 141 13.91 -16.52 13.69
N LEU A 142 13.73 -15.46 12.89
CA LEU A 142 14.67 -15.01 11.85
C LEU A 142 15.30 -13.65 12.20
N ASP A 143 16.40 -13.31 11.52
CA ASP A 143 17.26 -12.20 11.93
C ASP A 143 16.76 -10.81 11.51
N LEU A 144 15.95 -10.72 10.46
CA LEU A 144 15.56 -9.46 9.83
C LEU A 144 14.16 -9.54 9.24
N ALA A 145 13.35 -8.50 9.44
CA ALA A 145 12.05 -8.33 8.81
C ALA A 145 11.95 -6.99 8.07
N ASN A 146 11.06 -6.91 7.08
CA ASN A 146 10.76 -5.67 6.37
C ASN A 146 9.58 -4.90 7.00
N ALA A 147 9.30 -3.70 6.47
CA ALA A 147 8.23 -2.81 6.91
C ALA A 147 6.96 -2.99 6.05
N SER A 148 6.55 -4.25 5.91
CA SER A 148 5.39 -4.82 5.20
C SER A 148 5.51 -5.01 3.68
N LEU A 149 4.71 -5.96 3.19
CA LEU A 149 4.33 -6.19 1.79
C LEU A 149 2.80 -6.12 1.64
N LEU A 150 2.29 -6.36 0.43
CA LEU A 150 0.90 -6.10 0.04
C LEU A 150 -0.12 -7.12 0.56
N ASP A 151 0.19 -8.41 0.43
CA ASP A 151 -0.62 -9.55 0.91
C ASP A 151 0.26 -10.83 0.96
N GLU A 152 -0.24 -11.92 1.56
CA GLU A 152 0.54 -13.16 1.72
C GLU A 152 0.98 -13.75 0.37
N ALA A 153 0.10 -13.73 -0.63
CA ALA A 153 0.34 -14.34 -1.93
C ALA A 153 1.45 -13.60 -2.71
N THR A 154 1.46 -12.27 -2.65
CA THR A 154 2.54 -11.45 -3.21
C THR A 154 3.83 -11.58 -2.41
N ALA A 155 3.77 -11.72 -1.09
CA ALA A 155 4.95 -12.01 -0.26
C ALA A 155 5.60 -13.36 -0.62
N ALA A 156 4.79 -14.39 -0.89
CA ALA A 156 5.26 -15.68 -1.39
C ALA A 156 5.98 -15.56 -2.74
N ALA A 157 5.46 -14.76 -3.66
CA ALA A 157 6.13 -14.49 -4.93
C ALA A 157 7.45 -13.72 -4.77
N GLU A 158 7.52 -12.79 -3.82
CA GLU A 158 8.77 -12.11 -3.49
C GLU A 158 9.79 -13.07 -2.86
N ALA A 159 9.35 -14.07 -2.10
CA ALA A 159 10.23 -15.10 -1.54
C ALA A 159 10.83 -15.97 -2.66
N MET A 160 10.03 -16.34 -3.66
CA MET A 160 10.51 -17.03 -4.86
C MET A 160 11.58 -16.19 -5.60
N ALA A 161 11.33 -14.88 -5.78
CA ALA A 161 12.30 -13.99 -6.41
C ALA A 161 13.59 -13.83 -5.59
N LEU A 162 13.49 -13.70 -4.27
CA LEU A 162 14.65 -13.66 -3.37
C LEU A 162 15.43 -14.97 -3.43
N ALA A 163 14.74 -16.11 -3.39
CA ALA A 163 15.37 -17.43 -3.49
C ALA A 163 16.17 -17.57 -4.78
N LYS A 164 15.63 -17.12 -5.92
CA LYS A 164 16.38 -17.13 -7.18
C LYS A 164 17.65 -16.27 -7.13
N ARG A 165 17.60 -15.11 -6.47
CA ARG A 165 18.76 -14.20 -6.34
C ARG A 165 19.84 -14.74 -5.42
N MET A 166 19.46 -15.48 -4.38
CA MET A 166 20.35 -15.84 -3.27
C MET A 166 20.78 -17.31 -3.23
N ALA A 167 19.98 -18.23 -3.78
CA ALA A 167 20.31 -19.65 -3.83
C ALA A 167 21.57 -19.90 -4.66
N LYS A 168 22.36 -20.91 -4.27
CA LYS A 168 23.55 -21.33 -5.03
C LYS A 168 23.21 -22.39 -6.08
N SER A 169 22.05 -23.03 -5.96
CA SER A 169 21.49 -23.94 -6.98
C SER A 169 21.44 -23.26 -8.36
N LYS A 170 21.70 -24.04 -9.40
CA LYS A 170 21.61 -23.59 -10.80
C LYS A 170 20.25 -23.86 -11.44
N SER A 171 19.33 -24.49 -10.70
CA SER A 171 18.01 -24.82 -11.21
C SER A 171 17.20 -23.57 -11.58
N ASN A 172 16.27 -23.76 -12.51
CA ASN A 172 15.21 -22.79 -12.81
C ASN A 172 13.84 -23.18 -12.24
N VAL A 173 13.79 -24.29 -11.50
CA VAL A 173 12.57 -24.82 -10.89
C VAL A 173 12.42 -24.30 -9.47
N PHE A 174 11.26 -23.73 -9.18
CA PHE A 174 10.77 -23.47 -7.83
C PHE A 174 9.68 -24.49 -7.50
N PHE A 175 9.74 -25.05 -6.31
CA PHE A 175 8.71 -25.97 -5.81
C PHE A 175 7.73 -25.21 -4.92
N ALA A 176 6.44 -25.47 -5.06
CA ALA A 176 5.45 -25.03 -4.09
C ALA A 176 4.67 -26.26 -3.63
N ASP A 177 4.55 -26.39 -2.31
CA ASP A 177 3.67 -27.39 -1.72
C ASP A 177 2.23 -27.15 -2.21
N GLU A 178 1.59 -28.20 -2.72
CA GLU A 178 0.19 -28.13 -3.14
C GLU A 178 -0.77 -27.79 -1.99
N HIS A 179 -0.35 -27.98 -0.75
CA HIS A 179 -1.09 -27.56 0.45
C HIS A 179 -0.85 -26.10 0.87
N CYS A 180 -0.17 -25.30 0.06
CA CYS A 180 -0.28 -23.85 0.21
C CYS A 180 -1.71 -23.36 -0.10
N HIS A 181 -2.07 -22.17 0.38
CA HIS A 181 -3.37 -21.57 0.04
C HIS A 181 -3.53 -21.41 -1.49
N PRO A 182 -4.72 -21.70 -2.05
CA PRO A 182 -4.92 -21.74 -3.51
C PRO A 182 -4.69 -20.38 -4.18
N GLN A 183 -5.02 -19.26 -3.51
CA GLN A 183 -4.72 -17.91 -3.99
C GLN A 183 -3.20 -17.64 -4.01
N THR A 184 -2.45 -18.16 -3.02
CA THR A 184 -0.99 -18.06 -2.96
C THR A 184 -0.35 -18.79 -4.14
N LEU A 185 -0.80 -20.02 -4.42
CA LEU A 185 -0.36 -20.79 -5.58
C LEU A 185 -0.69 -20.10 -6.92
N SER A 186 -1.86 -19.45 -7.01
CA SER A 186 -2.26 -18.72 -8.23
C SER A 186 -1.39 -17.50 -8.51
N VAL A 187 -1.08 -16.69 -7.48
CA VAL A 187 -0.16 -15.54 -7.64
C VAL A 187 1.27 -16.00 -7.95
N LEU A 188 1.75 -17.08 -7.32
CA LEU A 188 3.04 -17.68 -7.65
C LEU A 188 3.13 -18.09 -9.12
N LYS A 189 2.08 -18.73 -9.67
CA LYS A 189 2.02 -19.09 -11.09
C LYS A 189 2.18 -17.87 -11.99
N THR A 190 1.42 -16.80 -11.72
CA THR A 190 1.51 -15.54 -12.49
C THR A 190 2.91 -14.94 -12.41
N ARG A 191 3.52 -14.92 -11.23
CA ARG A 191 4.85 -14.34 -11.01
C ARG A 191 5.97 -15.18 -11.59
N ALA A 192 5.88 -16.51 -11.50
CA ALA A 192 6.83 -17.42 -12.13
C ALA A 192 6.79 -17.26 -13.65
N GLU A 193 5.59 -17.12 -14.23
CA GLU A 193 5.42 -16.82 -15.66
C GLU A 193 6.12 -15.51 -16.04
N GLY A 194 5.91 -14.43 -15.29
CA GLY A 194 6.57 -13.14 -15.52
C GLY A 194 8.10 -13.22 -15.41
N PHE A 195 8.63 -13.91 -14.39
CA PHE A 195 10.07 -14.06 -14.23
C PHE A 195 10.72 -15.08 -15.20
N GLY A 196 9.93 -15.89 -15.91
CA GLY A 196 10.43 -17.02 -16.69
C GLY A 196 10.97 -18.17 -15.83
N PHE A 197 10.43 -18.35 -14.61
CA PHE A 197 10.75 -19.48 -13.73
C PHE A 197 9.82 -20.66 -14.03
N GLU A 198 10.33 -21.88 -13.85
CA GLU A 198 9.50 -23.07 -13.87
C GLU A 198 8.93 -23.28 -12.45
N LEU A 199 7.61 -23.37 -12.34
CA LEU A 199 6.93 -23.62 -11.06
C LEU A 199 6.36 -25.03 -11.08
N VAL A 200 6.78 -25.85 -10.12
CA VAL A 200 6.19 -27.16 -9.83
C VAL A 200 5.32 -27.03 -8.60
N VAL A 201 4.06 -27.44 -8.72
CA VAL A 201 3.13 -27.58 -7.59
C VAL A 201 2.84 -29.06 -7.41
N ASP A 202 3.27 -29.63 -6.29
CA ASP A 202 3.20 -31.08 -6.03
C ASP A 202 3.24 -31.32 -4.51
N ALA A 203 2.96 -32.55 -4.08
CA ALA A 203 3.05 -32.96 -2.69
C ALA A 203 4.50 -32.91 -2.19
N VAL A 204 4.71 -32.49 -0.95
CA VAL A 204 6.06 -32.36 -0.35
C VAL A 204 6.87 -33.65 -0.36
N ASP A 205 6.21 -34.81 -0.31
CA ASP A 205 6.88 -36.11 -0.36
C ASP A 205 7.56 -36.36 -1.72
N ASN A 206 7.11 -35.68 -2.78
CA ASN A 206 7.70 -35.73 -4.13
C ASN A 206 8.85 -34.73 -4.34
N LEU A 207 9.15 -33.86 -3.36
CA LEU A 207 10.21 -32.84 -3.47
C LEU A 207 11.57 -33.44 -3.90
N GLY A 208 11.85 -34.70 -3.53
CA GLY A 208 13.11 -35.39 -3.86
C GLY A 208 13.29 -35.69 -5.35
N ASN A 209 12.21 -35.64 -6.12
CA ASN A 209 12.20 -35.91 -7.55
C ASN A 209 12.65 -34.69 -8.38
N TYR A 210 12.76 -33.53 -7.76
CA TYR A 210 13.04 -32.27 -8.43
C TYR A 210 14.38 -31.68 -7.98
N GLN A 211 15.10 -31.04 -8.92
CA GLN A 211 16.23 -30.19 -8.62
C GLN A 211 15.74 -28.75 -8.59
N VAL A 212 15.77 -28.09 -7.44
CA VAL A 212 15.10 -26.79 -7.23
C VAL A 212 16.08 -25.71 -6.80
N PHE A 213 15.72 -24.44 -6.99
CA PHE A 213 16.45 -23.32 -6.39
C PHE A 213 15.83 -22.83 -5.08
N GLY A 214 14.58 -23.18 -4.83
CA GLY A 214 13.89 -22.97 -3.56
C GLY A 214 12.56 -23.69 -3.53
N ALA A 215 11.95 -23.71 -2.35
CA ALA A 215 10.59 -24.19 -2.19
C ALA A 215 9.77 -23.28 -1.27
N LEU A 216 8.47 -23.18 -1.54
CA LEU A 216 7.49 -22.64 -0.62
C LEU A 216 6.74 -23.77 0.09
N LEU A 217 6.72 -23.72 1.42
CA LEU A 217 5.95 -24.58 2.32
C LEU A 217 4.94 -23.72 3.10
N GLN A 218 3.88 -24.31 3.65
CA GLN A 218 2.90 -23.61 4.50
C GLN A 218 2.83 -24.25 5.91
N TYR A 219 2.78 -23.44 6.97
CA TYR A 219 2.86 -23.90 8.36
C TYR A 219 2.02 -23.06 9.34
N PRO A 220 0.90 -23.61 9.86
CA PRO A 220 0.20 -24.83 9.42
C PRO A 220 -0.21 -24.77 7.94
N ASP A 221 -0.43 -25.92 7.32
CA ASP A 221 -0.81 -25.96 5.90
C ASP A 221 -2.25 -25.50 5.66
N THR A 222 -2.69 -25.38 4.40
CA THR A 222 -4.04 -24.91 4.10
C THR A 222 -5.15 -25.81 4.66
N HIS A 223 -4.88 -27.08 4.96
CA HIS A 223 -5.81 -28.04 5.52
C HIS A 223 -5.75 -28.11 7.05
N GLY A 224 -4.87 -27.31 7.66
CA GLY A 224 -4.65 -27.22 9.09
C GLY A 224 -3.57 -28.14 9.62
N GLU A 225 -2.89 -28.92 8.78
CA GLU A 225 -1.88 -29.88 9.21
C GLU A 225 -0.63 -29.19 9.75
N ILE A 226 -0.04 -29.76 10.81
CA ILE A 226 1.23 -29.29 11.38
C ILE A 226 2.28 -30.37 11.15
N ARG A 227 3.22 -30.08 10.24
CA ARG A 227 4.34 -30.97 9.90
C ARG A 227 5.66 -30.44 10.44
N ASP A 228 6.53 -31.36 10.87
CA ASP A 228 7.94 -31.04 11.14
C ASP A 228 8.67 -30.75 9.83
N LEU A 229 9.11 -29.50 9.64
CA LEU A 229 9.72 -29.04 8.40
C LEU A 229 11.22 -29.36 8.31
N ARG A 230 11.87 -29.74 9.42
CA ARG A 230 13.33 -29.96 9.47
C ARG A 230 13.82 -30.94 8.38
N PRO A 231 13.17 -32.08 8.12
CA PRO A 231 13.60 -32.99 7.05
C PRO A 231 13.52 -32.37 5.65
N LEU A 232 12.43 -31.65 5.35
CA LEU A 232 12.22 -30.99 4.06
C LEU A 232 13.24 -29.85 3.85
N ILE A 233 13.49 -29.07 4.89
CA ILE A 233 14.49 -27.98 4.87
C ILE A 233 15.89 -28.54 4.66
N ALA A 234 16.27 -29.61 5.38
CA ALA A 234 17.56 -30.26 5.20
C ALA A 234 17.75 -30.78 3.77
N GLN A 235 16.69 -31.33 3.16
CA GLN A 235 16.70 -31.76 1.78
C GLN A 235 16.90 -30.60 0.79
N LEU A 236 16.25 -29.45 1.00
CA LEU A 236 16.46 -28.24 0.19
C LEU A 236 17.89 -27.72 0.30
N HIS A 237 18.42 -27.64 1.52
CA HIS A 237 19.77 -27.16 1.77
C HIS A 237 20.84 -28.08 1.16
N ASN A 238 20.61 -29.40 1.14
CA ASN A 238 21.46 -30.37 0.45
C ASN A 238 21.52 -30.15 -1.07
N GLN A 239 20.48 -29.56 -1.65
CA GLN A 239 20.45 -29.12 -3.07
C GLN A 239 20.98 -27.69 -3.27
N HIS A 240 21.42 -27.02 -2.20
CA HIS A 240 21.77 -25.60 -2.19
C HIS A 240 20.60 -24.68 -2.61
N ALA A 241 19.37 -25.13 -2.37
CA ALA A 241 18.12 -24.40 -2.52
C ALA A 241 17.76 -23.69 -1.20
N LEU A 242 16.86 -22.70 -1.26
CA LEU A 242 16.34 -22.03 -0.05
C LEU A 242 14.96 -22.56 0.37
N ALA A 243 14.72 -22.60 1.67
CA ALA A 243 13.43 -22.92 2.26
C ALA A 243 12.64 -21.65 2.61
N CYS A 244 11.53 -21.43 1.93
CA CYS A 244 10.58 -20.34 2.20
C CYS A 244 9.33 -20.92 2.86
N VAL A 245 8.84 -20.32 3.94
CA VAL A 245 7.69 -20.83 4.70
C VAL A 245 6.64 -19.73 4.88
N ALA A 246 5.43 -19.96 4.38
CA ALA A 246 4.26 -19.17 4.72
C ALA A 246 3.72 -19.63 6.09
N ALA A 247 3.61 -18.74 7.08
CA ALA A 247 3.22 -19.12 8.44
C ALA A 247 2.23 -18.13 9.09
N ASP A 248 1.38 -18.64 9.98
CA ASP A 248 0.40 -17.85 10.71
C ASP A 248 0.95 -17.34 12.06
N LEU A 249 0.96 -16.02 12.29
CA LEU A 249 1.56 -15.42 13.49
C LEU A 249 0.92 -15.88 14.81
N LEU A 250 -0.40 -16.17 14.83
CA LEU A 250 -1.06 -16.61 16.04
C LEU A 250 -0.66 -18.04 16.39
N SER A 251 -0.54 -18.92 15.38
CA SER A 251 -0.03 -20.28 15.56
C SER A 251 1.40 -20.30 16.10
N LEU A 252 2.25 -19.37 15.66
CA LEU A 252 3.65 -19.28 16.08
C LEU A 252 3.83 -18.89 17.55
N LEU A 253 2.77 -18.47 18.26
CA LEU A 253 2.83 -18.29 19.72
C LEU A 253 2.88 -19.62 20.47
N MET A 254 2.45 -20.72 19.83
CA MET A 254 2.43 -22.07 20.40
C MET A 254 3.34 -23.06 19.67
N LEU A 255 3.65 -22.81 18.40
CA LEU A 255 4.46 -23.68 17.54
C LEU A 255 5.93 -23.26 17.47
N THR A 256 6.84 -24.24 17.42
CA THR A 256 8.25 -24.00 17.11
C THR A 256 8.34 -23.24 15.78
N PRO A 257 8.86 -22.00 15.77
CA PRO A 257 8.78 -21.16 14.60
C PRO A 257 9.71 -21.65 13.48
N PRO A 258 9.41 -21.37 12.20
CA PRO A 258 10.17 -21.96 11.10
C PRO A 258 11.66 -21.58 11.09
N GLY A 259 12.04 -20.42 11.63
CA GLY A 259 13.45 -20.03 11.79
C GLY A 259 14.25 -21.02 12.66
N GLU A 260 13.66 -21.53 13.74
CA GLU A 260 14.25 -22.57 14.59
C GLU A 260 14.28 -23.95 13.90
N GLN A 261 13.39 -24.18 12.93
CA GLN A 261 13.39 -25.38 12.09
C GLN A 261 14.38 -25.29 10.91
N GLY A 262 14.99 -24.12 10.68
CA GLY A 262 16.01 -23.91 9.66
C GLY A 262 15.55 -23.13 8.42
N ALA A 263 14.35 -22.55 8.41
CA ALA A 263 13.86 -21.76 7.27
C ALA A 263 14.80 -20.59 6.93
N ASP A 264 14.83 -20.20 5.65
CA ASP A 264 15.63 -19.10 5.14
C ASP A 264 14.82 -17.80 5.01
N VAL A 265 13.54 -17.95 4.72
CA VAL A 265 12.54 -16.90 4.59
C VAL A 265 11.25 -17.37 5.26
N VAL A 266 10.64 -16.51 6.07
CA VAL A 266 9.29 -16.72 6.63
C VAL A 266 8.41 -15.53 6.27
N LEU A 267 7.21 -15.81 5.81
CA LEU A 267 6.27 -14.81 5.31
C LEU A 267 4.84 -15.16 5.72
N GLY A 268 3.92 -14.23 5.57
CA GLY A 268 2.51 -14.47 5.84
C GLY A 268 1.73 -13.17 5.95
N THR A 269 0.52 -13.24 6.48
CA THR A 269 -0.29 -12.07 6.81
C THR A 269 -0.24 -11.76 8.31
N SER A 270 -0.30 -10.47 8.67
CA SER A 270 -0.52 -10.03 10.05
C SER A 270 -1.99 -9.69 10.33
N GLN A 271 -2.92 -10.05 9.45
CA GLN A 271 -4.34 -9.65 9.52
C GLN A 271 -4.98 -9.96 10.87
N ARG A 272 -4.84 -11.19 11.36
CA ARG A 272 -5.50 -11.65 12.60
C ARG A 272 -4.93 -11.03 13.88
N PHE A 273 -3.97 -10.11 13.75
CA PHE A 273 -3.52 -9.25 14.85
C PHE A 273 -4.29 -7.92 14.80
N GLY A 274 -5.60 -8.00 15.03
CA GLY A 274 -6.46 -6.84 15.22
C GLY A 274 -6.82 -6.05 13.95
N VAL A 275 -6.58 -6.55 12.75
CA VAL A 275 -7.01 -5.89 11.49
C VAL A 275 -8.26 -6.59 10.93
N PRO A 276 -9.36 -5.89 10.62
CA PRO A 276 -10.57 -6.52 10.08
C PRO A 276 -10.31 -7.27 8.76
N MET A 277 -11.08 -8.34 8.47
CA MET A 277 -10.92 -9.12 7.22
C MET A 277 -11.16 -8.28 5.96
N GLY A 278 -12.03 -7.27 6.03
CA GLY A 278 -12.20 -6.24 5.01
C GLY A 278 -12.53 -6.75 3.62
N TYR A 279 -13.18 -7.92 3.52
CA TYR A 279 -13.45 -8.62 2.27
C TYR A 279 -12.21 -8.77 1.37
N GLY A 280 -11.05 -8.97 1.99
CA GLY A 280 -9.77 -9.22 1.32
C GLY A 280 -8.62 -8.32 1.76
N GLY A 281 -8.92 -7.15 2.34
CA GLY A 281 -7.90 -6.21 2.78
C GLY A 281 -8.42 -4.81 3.03
N PRO A 282 -7.54 -3.89 3.47
CA PRO A 282 -6.08 -4.04 3.40
C PRO A 282 -5.47 -4.76 4.61
N HIS A 283 -4.40 -5.53 4.40
CA HIS A 283 -3.63 -6.21 5.46
C HIS A 283 -2.15 -6.10 5.19
N ALA A 284 -1.33 -5.91 6.23
CA ALA A 284 0.11 -5.99 6.08
C ALA A 284 0.55 -7.46 5.97
N ALA A 285 1.18 -7.81 4.86
CA ALA A 285 1.96 -9.03 4.80
C ALA A 285 3.32 -8.80 5.46
N TYR A 286 3.80 -9.78 6.21
CA TYR A 286 5.13 -9.75 6.79
C TYR A 286 6.11 -10.58 5.95
N PHE A 287 7.38 -10.21 6.01
CA PHE A 287 8.46 -10.93 5.33
C PHE A 287 9.73 -10.82 6.17
N ALA A 288 10.24 -11.97 6.60
CA ALA A 288 11.47 -12.10 7.35
C ALA A 288 12.46 -13.03 6.65
N CYS A 289 13.76 -12.77 6.80
CA CYS A 289 14.82 -13.58 6.24
C CYS A 289 16.05 -13.61 7.16
N ARG A 290 17.00 -14.49 6.84
CA ARG A 290 18.35 -14.47 7.46
C ARG A 290 19.10 -13.16 7.14
N ASP A 291 19.96 -12.70 8.04
CA ASP A 291 20.74 -11.45 7.87
C ASP A 291 21.56 -11.46 6.57
N ALA A 292 22.07 -12.62 6.17
CA ALA A 292 22.83 -12.82 4.94
C ALA A 292 22.08 -12.36 3.67
N PHE A 293 20.74 -12.28 3.71
CA PHE A 293 19.90 -11.92 2.57
C PHE A 293 19.39 -10.47 2.59
N LYS A 294 19.81 -9.64 3.56
CA LYS A 294 19.35 -8.26 3.74
C LYS A 294 19.41 -7.37 2.49
N ARG A 295 20.40 -7.59 1.61
CA ARG A 295 20.56 -6.84 0.35
C ARG A 295 19.55 -7.23 -0.73
N ALA A 296 18.93 -8.41 -0.62
CA ALA A 296 17.94 -8.95 -1.54
C ALA A 296 16.49 -8.78 -1.06
N MET A 297 16.30 -8.25 0.15
CA MET A 297 15.00 -8.02 0.77
C MET A 297 14.11 -7.09 -0.09
N PRO A 298 12.84 -7.46 -0.33
CA PRO A 298 11.85 -6.59 -0.97
C PRO A 298 11.30 -5.53 0.00
N GLY A 299 10.85 -4.41 -0.56
CA GLY A 299 10.20 -3.34 0.22
C GLY A 299 11.12 -2.58 1.18
N ARG A 300 10.49 -1.73 1.99
CA ARG A 300 11.14 -0.87 2.97
C ARG A 300 11.64 -1.66 4.17
N ILE A 301 12.71 -1.17 4.80
CA ILE A 301 13.21 -1.68 6.09
C ILE A 301 13.47 -0.45 6.95
N ILE A 302 13.04 -0.46 8.20
CA ILE A 302 13.39 0.58 9.17
C ILE A 302 14.67 0.17 9.88
N GLY A 303 15.60 1.12 9.98
CA GLY A 303 16.86 0.94 10.67
C GLY A 303 17.13 2.07 11.65
N VAL A 304 17.93 1.73 12.65
CA VAL A 304 18.39 2.63 13.69
C VAL A 304 19.66 3.33 13.21
N SER A 305 19.71 4.63 13.44
CA SER A 305 20.84 5.50 13.18
C SER A 305 20.98 6.48 14.35
N LYS A 306 21.69 7.58 14.12
CA LYS A 306 21.83 8.70 15.03
C LYS A 306 21.51 10.03 14.35
N ASP A 307 21.10 11.01 15.14
CA ASP A 307 20.98 12.40 14.69
C ASP A 307 22.30 13.15 14.80
N ALA A 308 22.31 14.41 14.35
CA ALA A 308 23.47 15.30 14.41
C ALA A 308 23.98 15.60 15.84
N ARG A 309 23.18 15.34 16.88
CA ARG A 309 23.57 15.45 18.30
C ARG A 309 24.06 14.12 18.89
N GLY A 310 24.01 13.04 18.11
CA GLY A 310 24.39 11.70 18.52
C GLY A 310 23.27 10.90 19.18
N ASN A 311 22.05 11.44 19.27
CA ASN A 311 20.90 10.71 19.84
C ASN A 311 20.42 9.64 18.86
N VAL A 312 19.77 8.58 19.38
CA VAL A 312 19.12 7.56 18.55
C VAL A 312 18.07 8.19 17.64
N ALA A 313 18.11 7.87 16.35
CA ALA A 313 17.14 8.30 15.35
C ALA A 313 16.83 7.20 14.34
N LEU A 314 15.57 7.07 13.94
CA LEU A 314 15.10 6.05 13.00
C LEU A 314 15.06 6.57 11.56
N ARG A 315 15.28 5.69 10.59
CA ARG A 315 15.12 5.97 9.15
C ARG A 315 14.79 4.72 8.34
N MET A 316 14.34 4.90 7.10
CA MET A 316 14.28 3.79 6.14
C MET A 316 15.69 3.40 5.71
N ALA A 317 16.16 2.17 5.96
CA ALA A 317 17.52 1.69 5.70
C ALA A 317 17.68 0.96 4.35
N LEU A 318 18.90 0.96 3.80
CA LEU A 318 19.27 0.29 2.54
C LEU A 318 18.34 0.64 1.36
N GLN A 319 17.96 1.92 1.23
CA GLN A 319 16.99 2.40 0.22
C GLN A 319 17.45 2.15 -1.22
N THR A 320 18.76 1.92 -1.45
CA THR A 320 19.29 1.56 -2.77
C THR A 320 18.69 0.26 -3.32
N ARG A 321 18.01 -0.58 -2.53
CA ARG A 321 17.28 -1.76 -3.02
C ARG A 321 15.98 -1.43 -3.76
N GLU A 322 15.44 -0.23 -3.53
CA GLU A 322 14.08 0.15 -3.90
C GLU A 322 14.01 0.77 -5.30
N GLN A 323 12.81 0.76 -5.87
CA GLN A 323 12.50 1.16 -7.25
C GLN A 323 12.94 2.60 -7.59
N HIS A 324 12.84 3.53 -6.65
CA HIS A 324 13.12 4.95 -6.90
C HIS A 324 14.62 5.24 -7.10
N ILE A 325 15.50 4.32 -6.67
CA ILE A 325 16.95 4.41 -6.90
C ILE A 325 17.40 3.44 -7.99
N ARG A 326 16.99 2.16 -7.92
CA ARG A 326 17.53 1.11 -8.80
C ARG A 326 16.69 0.77 -10.02
N ARG A 327 15.46 1.31 -10.17
CA ARG A 327 14.62 1.14 -11.38
C ARG A 327 14.51 -0.34 -11.78
N GLU A 328 14.88 -0.73 -13.01
CA GLU A 328 14.90 -2.12 -13.51
C GLU A 328 15.91 -3.04 -12.80
N LYS A 329 16.68 -2.56 -11.83
CA LYS A 329 17.60 -3.37 -11.02
C LYS A 329 17.13 -3.47 -9.56
N ALA A 330 15.97 -2.92 -9.23
CA ALA A 330 15.39 -3.02 -7.90
C ALA A 330 15.03 -4.47 -7.56
N ASN A 331 14.92 -4.78 -6.27
CA ASN A 331 14.60 -6.15 -5.85
C ASN A 331 13.12 -6.52 -6.08
N SER A 332 12.26 -5.50 -6.18
CA SER A 332 10.81 -5.58 -6.37
C SER A 332 10.33 -4.25 -6.96
N ASN A 333 9.14 -4.25 -7.57
CA ASN A 333 8.46 -3.04 -8.04
C ASN A 333 7.66 -2.33 -6.91
N ILE A 334 7.56 -2.92 -5.72
CA ILE A 334 6.74 -2.36 -4.64
C ILE A 334 7.15 -0.91 -4.29
N CYS A 335 6.14 -0.04 -4.16
CA CYS A 335 6.30 1.36 -3.75
C CYS A 335 5.38 1.68 -2.58
N THR A 336 4.08 1.81 -2.78
CA THR A 336 3.08 1.79 -1.68
C THR A 336 3.01 0.38 -1.12
N ALA A 337 3.00 0.24 0.21
CA ALA A 337 2.87 -1.05 0.91
C ALA A 337 1.61 -1.03 1.80
N GLN A 338 1.71 -1.43 3.08
CA GLN A 338 0.58 -1.56 4.00
C GLN A 338 0.90 -1.01 5.40
N VAL A 339 1.57 0.16 5.46
CA VAL A 339 2.16 0.74 6.68
C VAL A 339 1.14 0.93 7.81
N LEU A 340 -0.03 1.51 7.54
CA LEU A 340 -1.05 1.72 8.56
C LEU A 340 -1.47 0.41 9.23
N LEU A 341 -1.57 -0.67 8.45
CA LEU A 341 -2.02 -1.97 8.94
C LEU A 341 -0.90 -2.72 9.67
N ALA A 342 0.36 -2.52 9.25
CA ALA A 342 1.52 -2.99 10.00
C ALA A 342 1.60 -2.32 11.37
N ASN A 343 1.31 -1.01 11.45
CA ASN A 343 1.23 -0.28 12.70
C ASN A 343 0.12 -0.83 13.60
N ILE A 344 -1.09 -1.07 13.06
CA ILE A 344 -2.20 -1.68 13.82
C ILE A 344 -1.80 -3.04 14.38
N ALA A 345 -1.16 -3.91 13.59
CA ALA A 345 -0.69 -5.22 14.06
C ALA A 345 0.39 -5.12 15.14
N ALA A 346 1.33 -4.17 15.01
CA ALA A 346 2.34 -3.91 16.04
C ALA A 346 1.69 -3.39 17.33
N PHE A 347 0.71 -2.49 17.22
CA PHE A 347 -0.04 -1.96 18.37
C PHE A 347 -0.89 -3.03 19.04
N TYR A 348 -1.47 -3.95 18.28
CA TYR A 348 -2.16 -5.13 18.82
C TYR A 348 -1.21 -5.97 19.67
N ALA A 349 -0.01 -6.25 19.17
CA ALA A 349 1.00 -7.00 19.93
C ALA A 349 1.52 -6.22 21.16
N VAL A 350 1.70 -4.91 21.06
CA VAL A 350 2.07 -4.04 22.19
C VAL A 350 1.00 -4.04 23.27
N TYR A 351 -0.27 -3.97 22.88
CA TYR A 351 -1.40 -3.87 23.81
C TYR A 351 -1.65 -5.18 24.56
N HIS A 352 -1.60 -6.32 23.86
CA HIS A 352 -1.80 -7.63 24.47
C HIS A 352 -0.55 -8.16 25.18
N GLY A 353 0.64 -7.81 24.71
CA GLY A 353 1.91 -8.38 25.18
C GLY A 353 2.02 -9.89 24.92
N PRO A 354 3.16 -10.51 25.29
CA PRO A 354 3.38 -11.93 25.07
C PRO A 354 2.34 -12.82 25.76
N GLU A 355 1.95 -12.50 27.00
CA GLU A 355 0.99 -13.30 27.77
C GLU A 355 -0.44 -13.21 27.20
N GLY A 356 -0.88 -12.02 26.80
CA GLY A 356 -2.21 -11.82 26.23
C GLY A 356 -2.36 -12.51 24.88
N LEU A 357 -1.36 -12.38 24.02
CA LEU A 357 -1.30 -13.07 22.74
C LEU A 357 -1.28 -14.60 22.93
N GLN A 358 -0.44 -15.11 23.83
CA GLN A 358 -0.38 -16.54 24.12
C GLN A 358 -1.73 -17.08 24.63
N ARG A 359 -2.44 -16.32 25.48
CA ARG A 359 -3.78 -16.67 25.95
C ARG A 359 -4.80 -16.72 24.81
N ILE A 360 -4.74 -15.80 23.86
CA ILE A 360 -5.60 -15.81 22.68
C ILE A 360 -5.32 -17.08 21.85
N ALA A 361 -4.06 -17.36 21.53
CA ALA A 361 -3.68 -18.56 20.79
C ALA A 361 -4.12 -19.86 21.49
N GLN A 362 -3.88 -19.96 22.81
CA GLN A 362 -4.29 -21.10 23.62
C GLN A 362 -5.81 -21.29 23.64
N ARG A 363 -6.57 -20.20 23.74
CA ARG A 363 -8.05 -20.28 23.70
C ARG A 363 -8.55 -20.80 22.36
N VAL A 364 -8.04 -20.24 21.26
CA VAL A 364 -8.41 -20.69 19.90
C VAL A 364 -8.08 -22.17 19.72
N HIS A 365 -6.87 -22.58 20.11
CA HIS A 365 -6.45 -23.97 20.04
C HIS A 365 -7.31 -24.91 20.90
N ALA A 366 -7.60 -24.53 22.15
CA ALA A 366 -8.42 -25.32 23.07
C ALA A 366 -9.86 -25.50 22.53
N LEU A 367 -10.49 -24.45 22.01
CA LEU A 367 -11.81 -24.55 21.39
C LEU A 367 -11.79 -25.49 20.17
N THR A 368 -10.74 -25.41 19.36
CA THR A 368 -10.57 -26.27 18.19
C THR A 368 -10.38 -27.73 18.60
N PHE A 369 -9.62 -27.97 19.67
CA PHE A 369 -9.45 -29.31 20.23
C PHE A 369 -10.77 -29.87 20.78
N VAL A 370 -11.52 -29.09 21.56
CA VAL A 370 -12.84 -29.50 22.09
C VAL A 370 -13.78 -29.85 20.93
N LEU A 371 -13.79 -29.03 19.87
CA LEU A 371 -14.56 -29.32 18.66
C LEU A 371 -14.13 -30.64 18.02
N ALA A 372 -12.84 -30.85 17.81
CA ALA A 372 -12.31 -32.09 17.23
C ALA A 372 -12.71 -33.32 18.06
N ALA A 373 -12.43 -33.30 19.36
CA ALA A 373 -12.72 -34.41 20.27
C ALA A 373 -14.23 -34.74 20.33
N GLY A 374 -15.08 -33.71 20.38
CA GLY A 374 -16.52 -33.89 20.38
C GLY A 374 -17.03 -34.53 19.09
N LEU A 375 -16.58 -34.04 17.92
CA LEU A 375 -16.96 -34.57 16.61
C LEU A 375 -16.45 -36.02 16.41
N GLU A 376 -15.21 -36.30 16.79
CA GLU A 376 -14.61 -37.64 16.69
C GLU A 376 -15.33 -38.66 17.58
N SER A 377 -15.73 -38.26 18.80
CA SER A 377 -16.49 -39.13 19.71
C SER A 377 -17.85 -39.57 19.16
N LYS A 378 -18.35 -38.86 18.14
CA LYS A 378 -19.60 -39.13 17.42
C LYS A 378 -19.39 -39.68 16.01
N GLY A 379 -18.16 -40.03 15.66
CA GLY A 379 -17.83 -40.74 14.42
C GLY A 379 -17.53 -39.86 13.21
N ILE A 380 -17.44 -38.53 13.37
CA ILE A 380 -16.90 -37.67 12.31
C ILE A 380 -15.38 -37.85 12.29
N LYS A 381 -14.84 -38.22 11.14
CA LYS A 381 -13.40 -38.47 11.01
C LYS A 381 -12.68 -37.18 10.62
N ARG A 382 -11.68 -36.79 11.41
CA ARG A 382 -10.71 -35.76 11.06
C ARG A 382 -9.61 -36.34 10.16
N LEU A 383 -9.16 -35.56 9.18
CA LEU A 383 -8.18 -35.98 8.18
C LEU A 383 -6.76 -35.48 8.46
N ASN A 384 -6.61 -34.27 8.98
CA ASN A 384 -5.33 -33.77 9.45
C ASN A 384 -5.03 -34.36 10.83
N GLU A 385 -3.82 -34.86 11.08
CA GLU A 385 -3.38 -35.51 12.31
C GLU A 385 -3.06 -34.48 13.40
N HIS A 386 -2.47 -33.36 13.01
CA HIS A 386 -2.16 -32.26 13.91
C HIS A 386 -2.77 -30.96 13.42
N PHE A 387 -3.05 -30.04 14.34
CA PHE A 387 -3.71 -28.77 14.06
C PHE A 387 -3.48 -27.71 15.12
N PHE A 388 -3.60 -26.46 14.67
CA PHE A 388 -3.69 -25.30 15.55
C PHE A 388 -5.17 -24.91 15.72
N ASP A 389 -5.77 -24.33 14.68
CA ASP A 389 -7.13 -23.79 14.69
C ASP A 389 -8.04 -24.33 13.58
N THR A 390 -7.48 -25.16 12.70
CA THR A 390 -8.14 -25.60 11.47
C THR A 390 -8.29 -27.12 11.43
N LEU A 391 -9.51 -27.59 11.19
CA LEU A 391 -9.86 -29.00 11.05
C LEU A 391 -10.33 -29.29 9.63
N THR A 392 -9.82 -30.36 9.04
CA THR A 392 -10.35 -30.96 7.81
C THR A 392 -11.13 -32.22 8.18
N LEU A 393 -12.42 -32.25 7.88
CA LEU A 393 -13.37 -33.25 8.34
C LEU A 393 -13.97 -34.04 7.17
N GLU A 394 -13.96 -35.36 7.27
CA GLU A 394 -14.65 -36.27 6.37
C GLU A 394 -16.08 -36.50 6.86
N VAL A 395 -17.04 -35.97 6.09
CA VAL A 395 -18.47 -35.96 6.41
C VAL A 395 -19.31 -36.78 5.42
N GLY A 396 -18.70 -37.25 4.33
CA GLY A 396 -19.33 -38.15 3.36
C GLY A 396 -20.66 -37.63 2.82
N GLY A 397 -21.69 -38.48 2.84
CA GLY A 397 -23.03 -38.13 2.34
C GLY A 397 -23.76 -37.06 3.15
N SER A 398 -23.31 -36.75 4.37
CA SER A 398 -23.92 -35.73 5.23
C SER A 398 -23.54 -34.29 4.87
N GLN A 399 -22.59 -34.10 3.94
CA GLN A 399 -22.05 -32.79 3.59
C GLN A 399 -23.14 -31.74 3.29
N THR A 400 -24.12 -32.09 2.46
CA THR A 400 -25.21 -31.17 2.09
C THR A 400 -26.05 -30.76 3.29
N ALA A 401 -26.45 -31.71 4.15
CA ALA A 401 -27.24 -31.42 5.33
C ALA A 401 -26.48 -30.54 6.34
N ILE A 402 -25.17 -30.76 6.48
CA ILE A 402 -24.31 -29.94 7.35
C ILE A 402 -24.20 -28.52 6.80
N ILE A 403 -24.01 -28.34 5.49
CA ILE A 403 -23.98 -27.02 4.86
C ILE A 403 -25.31 -26.29 5.06
N GLU A 404 -26.44 -26.95 4.80
CA GLU A 404 -27.78 -26.36 5.01
C GLU A 404 -28.00 -25.98 6.49
N SER A 405 -27.52 -26.79 7.44
CA SER A 405 -27.59 -26.48 8.87
C SER A 405 -26.68 -25.29 9.24
N ALA A 406 -25.47 -25.22 8.66
CA ALA A 406 -24.55 -24.10 8.85
C ALA A 406 -25.14 -22.80 8.28
N GLU A 407 -25.75 -22.85 7.10
CA GLU A 407 -26.46 -21.71 6.49
C GLU A 407 -27.63 -21.24 7.36
N ALA A 408 -28.42 -22.16 7.90
CA ALA A 408 -29.50 -21.83 8.83
C ALA A 408 -28.98 -21.18 10.13
N ALA A 409 -27.76 -21.53 10.54
CA ALA A 409 -27.06 -20.94 11.69
C ALA A 409 -26.22 -19.69 11.34
N GLN A 410 -26.21 -19.25 10.08
CA GLN A 410 -25.38 -18.14 9.57
C GLN A 410 -23.88 -18.33 9.82
N ILE A 411 -23.39 -19.56 9.57
CA ILE A 411 -21.98 -19.94 9.66
C ILE A 411 -21.47 -20.39 8.29
N ASN A 412 -20.36 -19.83 7.83
CA ASN A 412 -19.68 -20.31 6.63
C ASN A 412 -18.60 -21.33 7.00
N LEU A 413 -18.60 -22.46 6.30
CA LEU A 413 -17.55 -23.49 6.34
C LEU A 413 -16.79 -23.52 5.02
N ARG A 414 -15.57 -24.06 5.02
CA ARG A 414 -14.82 -24.26 3.77
C ARG A 414 -15.25 -25.57 3.10
N ILE A 415 -15.68 -25.49 1.85
CA ILE A 415 -16.03 -26.68 1.06
C ILE A 415 -14.76 -27.22 0.38
N LEU A 416 -14.35 -28.45 0.71
CA LEU A 416 -13.13 -29.10 0.20
C LEU A 416 -13.47 -30.23 -0.78
N GLY A 417 -14.17 -29.90 -1.86
CA GLY A 417 -14.66 -30.90 -2.81
C GLY A 417 -15.85 -31.71 -2.25
N ARG A 418 -15.94 -33.00 -2.60
CA ARG A 418 -17.07 -33.86 -2.22
C ARG A 418 -16.78 -34.61 -0.91
N GLY A 419 -17.69 -34.49 0.05
CA GLY A 419 -17.65 -35.23 1.32
C GLY A 419 -16.65 -34.72 2.35
N GLN A 420 -16.03 -33.55 2.13
CA GLN A 420 -15.06 -32.95 3.04
C GLN A 420 -15.37 -31.48 3.31
N LEU A 421 -15.19 -31.06 4.56
CA LEU A 421 -15.38 -29.69 5.02
C LEU A 421 -14.18 -29.24 5.86
N GLY A 422 -13.78 -27.99 5.70
CA GLY A 422 -12.80 -27.32 6.54
C GLY A 422 -13.50 -26.37 7.53
N VAL A 423 -12.98 -26.31 8.75
CA VAL A 423 -13.43 -25.39 9.80
C VAL A 423 -12.22 -24.74 10.44
N SER A 424 -12.08 -23.42 10.33
CA SER A 424 -11.01 -22.66 10.97
C SER A 424 -11.61 -21.76 12.05
N LEU A 425 -11.30 -22.04 13.32
CA LEU A 425 -11.71 -21.19 14.44
C LEU A 425 -10.76 -20.00 14.59
N ASP A 426 -11.24 -18.96 15.28
CA ASP A 426 -10.49 -17.72 15.43
C ASP A 426 -10.75 -17.04 16.78
N GLU A 427 -10.16 -15.86 16.97
CA GLU A 427 -10.22 -15.11 18.24
C GLU A 427 -11.66 -14.79 18.68
N THR A 428 -12.59 -14.66 17.73
CA THR A 428 -13.98 -14.30 18.00
C THR A 428 -14.83 -15.50 18.42
N CYS A 429 -14.32 -16.72 18.27
CA CYS A 429 -15.00 -17.94 18.67
C CYS A 429 -15.00 -18.11 20.20
N ASP A 430 -16.07 -18.75 20.68
CA ASP A 430 -16.32 -19.06 22.08
C ASP A 430 -17.00 -20.44 22.23
N GLU A 431 -17.33 -20.81 23.46
CA GLU A 431 -18.05 -22.06 23.77
C GLU A 431 -19.38 -22.18 23.01
N SER A 432 -20.11 -21.06 22.86
CA SER A 432 -21.38 -21.04 22.12
C SER A 432 -21.20 -21.34 20.63
N THR A 433 -20.06 -20.95 20.07
CA THR A 433 -19.68 -21.24 18.70
C THR A 433 -19.41 -22.73 18.52
N VAL A 434 -18.70 -23.35 19.47
CA VAL A 434 -18.43 -24.80 19.46
C VAL A 434 -19.72 -25.62 19.62
N LEU A 435 -20.63 -25.24 20.53
CA LEU A 435 -21.94 -25.91 20.67
C LEU A 435 -22.75 -25.85 19.37
N ARG A 436 -22.82 -24.68 18.73
CA ARG A 436 -23.50 -24.53 17.43
C ARG A 436 -22.87 -25.41 16.37
N LEU A 437 -21.55 -25.56 16.36
CA LEU A 437 -20.87 -26.48 15.44
C LEU A 437 -21.19 -27.94 15.73
N PHE A 438 -21.34 -28.35 16.99
CA PHE A 438 -21.84 -29.70 17.29
C PHE A 438 -23.26 -29.90 16.75
N ASP A 439 -24.17 -28.96 16.97
CA ASP A 439 -25.53 -29.02 16.41
C ASP A 439 -25.52 -29.10 14.87
N ILE A 440 -24.66 -28.32 14.21
CA ILE A 440 -24.53 -28.29 12.75
C ILE A 440 -24.03 -29.63 12.19
N PHE A 441 -23.06 -30.26 12.84
CA PHE A 441 -22.45 -31.49 12.35
C PHE A 441 -23.20 -32.76 12.76
N LEU A 442 -23.87 -32.74 13.92
CA LEU A 442 -24.41 -33.95 14.58
C LEU A 442 -25.92 -33.91 14.78
N GLY A 443 -26.55 -32.74 14.61
CA GLY A 443 -27.93 -32.47 15.01
C GLY A 443 -28.06 -32.08 16.49
N VAL A 444 -29.24 -31.54 16.83
CA VAL A 444 -29.60 -31.23 18.22
C VAL A 444 -29.62 -32.51 19.07
N ASP A 445 -29.45 -32.35 20.40
CA ASP A 445 -29.40 -33.44 21.37
C ASP A 445 -28.22 -34.42 21.17
N HIS A 446 -27.11 -33.93 20.60
CA HIS A 446 -25.87 -34.70 20.44
C HIS A 446 -25.29 -35.21 21.78
N GLY A 447 -25.68 -34.61 22.92
CA GLY A 447 -25.30 -35.07 24.26
C GLY A 447 -23.81 -34.89 24.58
N LEU A 448 -23.15 -33.93 23.93
CA LEU A 448 -21.79 -33.52 24.25
C LEU A 448 -21.83 -32.35 25.23
N ASP A 449 -20.91 -32.35 26.18
CA ASP A 449 -20.73 -31.30 27.16
C ASP A 449 -19.32 -30.73 27.03
N ILE A 450 -19.20 -29.41 26.85
CA ILE A 450 -17.92 -28.75 26.62
C ILE A 450 -17.00 -28.91 27.82
N ALA A 451 -17.51 -28.74 29.04
CA ALA A 451 -16.68 -28.84 30.25
C ALA A 451 -16.09 -30.24 30.42
N SER A 452 -16.86 -31.28 30.08
CA SER A 452 -16.38 -32.66 30.10
C SER A 452 -15.31 -32.93 29.04
N LEU A 453 -15.44 -32.35 27.84
CA LEU A 453 -14.45 -32.47 26.76
C LEU A 453 -13.17 -31.68 27.07
N ASP A 454 -13.29 -30.49 27.65
CA ASP A 454 -12.16 -29.65 28.08
C ASP A 454 -11.38 -30.28 29.25
N ALA A 455 -12.07 -31.03 30.11
CA ALA A 455 -11.45 -31.76 31.22
C ALA A 455 -10.65 -33.00 30.79
N LEU A 456 -10.74 -33.43 29.52
CA LEU A 456 -9.85 -34.45 28.97
C LEU A 456 -8.43 -33.86 28.95
N ALA A 457 -7.60 -34.22 29.93
CA ALA A 457 -6.26 -33.68 30.10
C ALA A 457 -5.51 -33.57 28.75
N LEU A 458 -5.15 -32.34 28.35
CA LEU A 458 -4.35 -32.05 27.14
C LEU A 458 -3.09 -32.93 27.11
N PRO A 459 -2.60 -33.47 25.94
CA PRO A 459 -2.50 -32.71 24.67
C PRO A 459 -2.41 -33.55 23.34
N GLU A 460 -3.21 -33.35 22.28
CA GLU A 460 -2.89 -34.01 20.98
C GLU A 460 -3.14 -33.21 19.69
N GLY A 461 -3.47 -31.92 19.76
CA GLY A 461 -3.54 -31.08 18.55
C GLY A 461 -2.16 -30.70 17.99
N ILE A 462 -1.21 -30.34 18.85
CA ILE A 462 0.17 -29.94 18.46
C ILE A 462 1.15 -31.04 18.86
N PRO A 463 2.05 -31.50 17.97
CA PRO A 463 3.08 -32.48 18.32
C PRO A 463 4.03 -31.98 19.40
N ALA A 464 4.36 -32.82 20.37
CA ALA A 464 5.29 -32.46 21.45
C ALA A 464 6.63 -31.92 20.94
N ALA A 465 7.12 -32.42 19.80
CA ALA A 465 8.37 -32.00 19.17
C ALA A 465 8.31 -30.62 18.49
N LEU A 466 7.11 -30.04 18.34
CA LEU A 466 6.84 -28.77 17.68
C LEU A 466 6.17 -27.75 18.61
N VAL A 467 6.13 -28.03 19.92
CA VAL A 467 5.71 -27.04 20.92
C VAL A 467 6.80 -25.98 21.06
N ARG A 468 6.41 -24.71 21.02
CA ARG A 468 7.32 -23.59 21.22
C ARG A 468 7.86 -23.55 22.65
N HIS A 469 9.17 -23.45 22.77
CA HIS A 469 9.86 -23.22 24.05
C HIS A 469 10.65 -21.91 24.09
N SER A 470 10.89 -21.28 22.94
CA SER A 470 11.56 -19.99 22.86
C SER A 470 10.67 -18.85 23.35
N THR A 471 11.28 -17.89 24.04
CA THR A 471 10.64 -16.63 24.44
C THR A 471 10.50 -15.69 23.24
N PHE A 472 9.55 -14.77 23.31
CA PHE A 472 9.27 -13.76 22.28
C PHE A 472 8.74 -12.48 22.92
N LEU A 473 8.82 -11.36 22.19
CA LEU A 473 8.31 -10.05 22.60
C LEU A 473 8.86 -9.61 23.96
N THR A 474 10.14 -9.91 24.21
CA THR A 474 10.81 -9.58 25.47
C THR A 474 11.22 -8.12 25.57
N HIS A 475 11.19 -7.38 24.45
CA HIS A 475 11.47 -5.96 24.45
C HIS A 475 10.45 -5.20 25.32
N PRO A 476 10.85 -4.21 26.15
CA PRO A 476 9.93 -3.53 27.06
C PRO A 476 8.73 -2.86 26.40
N VAL A 477 8.82 -2.45 25.14
CA VAL A 477 7.67 -1.87 24.40
C VAL A 477 6.43 -2.79 24.42
N PHE A 478 6.62 -4.11 24.38
CA PHE A 478 5.53 -5.10 24.42
C PHE A 478 5.04 -5.42 25.85
N ASN A 479 5.61 -4.78 26.86
CA ASN A 479 5.39 -5.10 28.28
C ASN A 479 5.04 -3.87 29.14
N LEU A 480 4.90 -2.67 28.54
CA LEU A 480 4.69 -1.40 29.26
C LEU A 480 3.32 -0.73 28.99
N HIS A 481 2.56 -1.16 27.98
CA HIS A 481 1.40 -0.42 27.46
C HIS A 481 0.10 -1.24 27.43
N HIS A 482 -0.16 -2.01 28.48
CA HIS A 482 -1.30 -2.95 28.52
C HIS A 482 -2.60 -2.34 29.04
N SER A 483 -2.54 -1.29 29.86
CA SER A 483 -3.77 -0.55 30.19
C SER A 483 -4.17 0.35 29.02
N GLU A 484 -5.48 0.54 28.84
CA GLU A 484 -5.99 1.40 27.76
C GLU A 484 -5.46 2.84 27.87
N THR A 485 -5.23 3.34 29.09
CA THR A 485 -4.66 4.68 29.32
C THR A 485 -3.19 4.76 28.91
N GLU A 486 -2.38 3.74 29.21
CA GLU A 486 -0.98 3.70 28.77
C GLU A 486 -0.89 3.60 27.25
N MET A 487 -1.72 2.74 26.65
CA MET A 487 -1.79 2.58 25.20
C MET A 487 -2.21 3.89 24.51
N LEU A 488 -3.26 4.56 25.02
CA LEU A 488 -3.69 5.86 24.51
C LEU A 488 -2.55 6.89 24.53
N ARG A 489 -1.80 6.95 25.63
CA ARG A 489 -0.66 7.87 25.76
C ARG A 489 0.48 7.49 24.81
N TYR A 490 0.79 6.21 24.67
CA TYR A 490 1.82 5.72 23.76
C TYR A 490 1.49 6.09 22.31
N LEU A 491 0.28 5.77 21.85
CA LEU A 491 -0.22 6.13 20.52
C LEU A 491 -0.11 7.64 20.28
N LYS A 492 -0.53 8.47 21.24
CA LYS A 492 -0.47 9.93 21.10
C LYS A 492 0.96 10.47 21.11
N GLN A 493 1.87 9.86 21.88
CA GLN A 493 3.28 10.24 21.89
C GLN A 493 3.94 10.00 20.53
N LEU A 494 3.64 8.87 19.88
CA LEU A 494 4.13 8.60 18.53
C LEU A 494 3.48 9.53 17.50
N GLU A 495 2.16 9.72 17.54
CA GLU A 495 1.44 10.63 16.63
C GLU A 495 2.05 12.04 16.66
N ASN A 496 2.40 12.55 17.85
CA ASN A 496 2.98 13.89 18.00
C ASN A 496 4.39 14.04 17.40
N LYS A 497 5.10 12.93 17.11
CA LYS A 497 6.40 12.92 16.43
C LYS A 497 6.29 12.95 14.91
N ASP A 498 5.06 12.95 14.38
CA ASP A 498 4.77 12.84 12.96
C ASP A 498 4.04 14.10 12.46
N LEU A 499 4.53 14.66 11.34
CA LEU A 499 3.81 15.70 10.61
C LEU A 499 2.88 15.04 9.60
N ALA A 500 1.60 15.39 9.65
CA ALA A 500 0.51 14.85 8.83
C ALA A 500 -0.41 15.99 8.33
N LEU A 501 -1.41 15.69 7.50
CA LEU A 501 -2.26 16.72 6.85
C LEU A 501 -3.17 17.49 7.83
N ASN A 502 -3.35 16.98 9.05
CA ASN A 502 -4.05 17.72 10.11
C ASN A 502 -3.22 18.88 10.70
N GLN A 503 -1.99 19.11 10.21
CA GLN A 503 -1.09 20.17 10.69
C GLN A 503 -0.74 21.19 9.60
N SER A 504 -0.35 20.74 8.41
CA SER A 504 -0.01 21.62 7.27
C SER A 504 -0.02 20.85 5.95
N MET A 505 0.07 21.60 4.85
CA MET A 505 0.24 21.03 3.51
C MET A 505 1.49 20.15 3.44
N ILE A 506 1.37 18.99 2.80
CA ILE A 506 2.49 18.11 2.43
C ILE A 506 2.59 18.10 0.89
N PRO A 507 3.37 19.02 0.26
CA PRO A 507 3.31 19.22 -1.18
C PRO A 507 4.19 18.24 -1.97
N LEU A 508 4.06 16.94 -1.68
CA LEU A 508 4.82 15.87 -2.33
C LEU A 508 4.37 15.68 -3.79
N GLY A 509 5.23 16.06 -4.74
CA GLY A 509 5.07 15.73 -6.16
C GLY A 509 4.84 14.24 -6.41
N SER A 510 3.97 13.93 -7.38
CA SER A 510 3.51 12.60 -7.76
C SER A 510 2.83 11.83 -6.62
N CYS A 511 2.37 12.48 -5.56
CA CYS A 511 1.70 11.84 -4.42
C CYS A 511 0.25 12.27 -4.22
N THR A 512 -0.15 13.44 -4.73
CA THR A 512 -1.50 14.01 -4.59
C THR A 512 -2.00 13.92 -3.15
N MET A 513 -1.34 14.65 -2.24
CA MET A 513 -1.67 14.72 -0.81
C MET A 513 -2.95 15.56 -0.57
N LYS A 514 -4.06 15.14 -1.19
CA LYS A 514 -5.36 15.82 -1.11
C LYS A 514 -6.12 15.46 0.17
N LEU A 515 -7.28 16.08 0.37
CA LEU A 515 -8.19 15.75 1.45
C LEU A 515 -8.58 14.25 1.44
N ASN A 516 -8.49 13.61 2.60
CA ASN A 516 -9.18 12.35 2.91
C ASN A 516 -10.36 12.70 3.81
N ALA A 517 -11.56 12.87 3.25
CA ALA A 517 -12.67 13.46 3.99
C ALA A 517 -13.22 12.48 5.04
N SER A 518 -13.65 13.02 6.19
CA SER A 518 -14.23 12.20 7.25
C SER A 518 -15.43 11.37 6.78
N SER A 519 -16.29 11.95 5.92
CA SER A 519 -17.42 11.24 5.31
C SER A 519 -17.00 10.08 4.41
N GLU A 520 -15.86 10.19 3.73
CA GLU A 520 -15.28 9.11 2.92
C GLU A 520 -14.69 8.00 3.79
N MET A 521 -14.13 8.35 4.95
CA MET A 521 -13.45 7.43 5.87
C MET A 521 -14.40 6.64 6.77
N ILE A 522 -15.52 7.23 7.21
CA ILE A 522 -16.50 6.59 8.12
C ILE A 522 -16.93 5.16 7.69
N PRO A 523 -17.22 4.87 6.40
CA PRO A 523 -17.74 3.58 5.99
C PRO A 523 -16.77 2.40 6.12
N ILE A 524 -15.45 2.63 6.17
CA ILE A 524 -14.47 1.53 6.16
C ILE A 524 -14.49 0.71 7.45
N THR A 525 -15.08 1.25 8.53
CA THR A 525 -15.25 0.57 9.82
C THR A 525 -16.67 0.04 10.03
N TRP A 526 -17.57 0.17 9.04
CA TRP A 526 -18.91 -0.41 9.13
C TRP A 526 -18.84 -1.94 9.04
N PRO A 527 -19.55 -2.69 9.91
CA PRO A 527 -19.53 -4.15 9.90
C PRO A 527 -19.82 -4.78 8.53
N GLY A 528 -20.78 -4.21 7.78
CA GLY A 528 -21.16 -4.65 6.44
C GLY A 528 -20.09 -4.48 5.36
N PHE A 529 -18.94 -3.86 5.67
CA PHE A 529 -17.75 -3.84 4.82
C PHE A 529 -16.53 -4.44 5.54
N ALA A 530 -16.28 -4.04 6.78
CA ALA A 530 -15.08 -4.40 7.52
C ALA A 530 -14.98 -5.90 7.89
N LEU A 531 -16.11 -6.58 8.15
CA LEU A 531 -16.09 -7.90 8.80
C LEU A 531 -16.29 -9.08 7.83
N LEU A 532 -16.58 -8.85 6.56
CA LEU A 532 -16.83 -9.96 5.63
C LEU A 532 -15.53 -10.68 5.25
N HIS A 533 -15.62 -12.01 5.17
CA HIS A 533 -14.55 -12.87 4.66
C HIS A 533 -14.45 -12.77 3.13
N PRO A 534 -13.26 -12.64 2.51
CA PRO A 534 -13.11 -12.43 1.06
C PRO A 534 -13.71 -13.53 0.18
N PHE A 535 -13.84 -14.74 0.73
CA PHE A 535 -14.39 -15.91 0.03
C PHE A 535 -15.79 -16.29 0.52
N ALA A 536 -16.50 -15.36 1.17
CA ALA A 536 -17.90 -15.55 1.50
C ALA A 536 -18.74 -15.82 0.23
N PRO A 537 -19.78 -16.67 0.30
CA PRO A 537 -20.68 -16.92 -0.83
C PRO A 537 -21.24 -15.64 -1.45
N ALA A 538 -21.38 -15.62 -2.78
CA ALA A 538 -21.83 -14.45 -3.53
C ALA A 538 -23.18 -13.88 -3.02
N ALA A 539 -24.07 -14.72 -2.51
CA ALA A 539 -25.37 -14.30 -1.95
C ALA A 539 -25.24 -13.39 -0.71
N GLN A 540 -24.11 -13.45 0.01
CA GLN A 540 -23.87 -12.67 1.24
C GLN A 540 -23.24 -11.30 0.96
N VAL A 541 -22.78 -11.03 -0.26
CA VAL A 541 -21.94 -9.87 -0.61
C VAL A 541 -22.58 -8.98 -1.68
N GLN A 542 -23.92 -8.97 -1.76
CA GLN A 542 -24.66 -8.23 -2.79
C GLN A 542 -24.41 -6.72 -2.72
N GLY A 543 -24.25 -6.17 -1.52
CA GLY A 543 -23.89 -4.78 -1.31
C GLY A 543 -22.50 -4.43 -1.83
N TYR A 544 -21.51 -5.30 -1.57
CA TYR A 544 -20.17 -5.16 -2.14
C TYR A 544 -20.21 -5.18 -3.66
N LYS A 545 -20.95 -6.15 -4.24
CA LYS A 545 -21.13 -6.24 -5.69
C LYS A 545 -21.72 -4.96 -6.27
N ALA A 546 -22.82 -4.47 -5.71
CA ALA A 546 -23.48 -3.25 -6.20
C ALA A 546 -22.57 -2.01 -6.14
N MET A 547 -21.84 -1.84 -5.03
CA MET A 547 -20.90 -0.72 -4.85
C MET A 547 -19.71 -0.81 -5.82
N ILE A 548 -19.13 -2.01 -5.99
CA ILE A 548 -18.01 -2.23 -6.92
C ILE A 548 -18.46 -2.02 -8.37
N ASP A 549 -19.58 -2.60 -8.79
CA ASP A 549 -20.11 -2.42 -10.16
C ASP A 549 -20.34 -0.93 -10.48
N GLU A 550 -20.87 -0.17 -9.52
CA GLU A 550 -21.10 1.27 -9.69
C GLU A 550 -19.78 2.05 -9.76
N LEU A 551 -18.80 1.73 -8.90
CA LEU A 551 -17.47 2.33 -8.94
C LEU A 551 -16.77 2.01 -10.27
N GLU A 552 -16.79 0.77 -10.73
CA GLU A 552 -16.19 0.37 -12.02
C GLU A 552 -16.79 1.16 -13.19
N ALA A 553 -18.11 1.32 -13.22
CA ALA A 553 -18.79 2.12 -14.24
C ALA A 553 -18.33 3.59 -14.22
N TRP A 554 -18.21 4.20 -13.05
CA TRP A 554 -17.71 5.57 -12.92
C TRP A 554 -16.24 5.70 -13.34
N LEU A 555 -15.38 4.75 -12.95
CA LEU A 555 -13.98 4.74 -13.35
C LEU A 555 -13.84 4.57 -14.87
N CYS A 556 -14.67 3.75 -15.53
CA CYS A 556 -14.76 3.68 -16.99
C CYS A 556 -15.17 5.03 -17.61
N ALA A 557 -16.19 5.70 -17.06
CA ALA A 557 -16.62 7.02 -17.55
C ALA A 557 -15.50 8.07 -17.46
N ILE A 558 -14.77 8.08 -16.34
CA ILE A 558 -13.65 8.99 -16.06
C ILE A 558 -12.47 8.73 -17.00
N THR A 559 -12.14 7.47 -17.25
CA THR A 559 -10.90 7.11 -17.97
C THR A 559 -11.10 6.82 -19.46
N GLY A 560 -12.34 6.57 -19.88
CA GLY A 560 -12.72 6.19 -21.24
C GLY A 560 -12.48 4.72 -21.60
N PHE A 561 -12.03 3.89 -20.64
CA PHE A 561 -11.84 2.45 -20.84
C PHE A 561 -13.17 1.68 -20.86
N ASP A 562 -13.10 0.44 -21.32
CA ASP A 562 -14.27 -0.41 -21.54
C ASP A 562 -14.54 -1.36 -20.35
N ALA A 563 -13.50 -1.68 -19.57
CA ALA A 563 -13.60 -2.53 -18.38
C ALA A 563 -12.58 -2.12 -17.30
N ILE A 564 -12.90 -2.39 -16.04
CA ILE A 564 -12.00 -2.22 -14.89
C ILE A 564 -11.67 -3.59 -14.29
N CYS A 565 -10.41 -3.78 -13.88
CA CYS A 565 -10.01 -4.88 -12.99
C CYS A 565 -9.58 -4.28 -11.64
N MET A 566 -10.38 -4.55 -10.60
CA MET A 566 -10.17 -4.00 -9.25
C MET A 566 -9.10 -4.75 -8.44
N GLN A 567 -8.67 -5.93 -8.89
CA GLN A 567 -7.81 -6.84 -8.12
C GLN A 567 -6.48 -6.24 -7.62
N PRO A 568 -5.73 -5.43 -8.41
CA PRO A 568 -4.42 -4.96 -7.98
C PRO A 568 -4.47 -3.99 -6.79
N ASN A 569 -3.79 -4.36 -5.71
CA ASN A 569 -3.79 -3.64 -4.42
C ASN A 569 -2.66 -2.59 -4.25
N SER A 570 -2.07 -2.10 -5.35
CA SER A 570 -1.19 -0.92 -5.39
C SER A 570 -0.98 -0.45 -6.82
N GLY A 571 -0.48 0.77 -7.04
CA GLY A 571 -0.17 1.26 -8.39
C GLY A 571 0.83 0.38 -9.13
N ALA A 572 1.91 -0.04 -8.46
CA ALA A 572 2.91 -0.95 -9.01
C ALA A 572 2.32 -2.34 -9.36
N GLN A 573 1.34 -2.82 -8.58
CA GLN A 573 0.61 -4.03 -8.94
C GLN A 573 -0.30 -3.81 -10.16
N GLY A 574 -0.88 -2.62 -10.32
CA GLY A 574 -1.64 -2.24 -11.51
C GLY A 574 -0.76 -2.18 -12.77
N GLU A 575 0.46 -1.65 -12.67
CA GLU A 575 1.47 -1.74 -13.73
C GLU A 575 1.74 -3.19 -14.11
N TYR A 576 2.13 -4.02 -13.15
CA TYR A 576 2.39 -5.43 -13.41
C TYR A 576 1.18 -6.15 -14.03
N ALA A 577 -0.03 -5.95 -13.48
CA ALA A 577 -1.24 -6.58 -13.99
C ALA A 577 -1.57 -6.16 -15.43
N GLY A 578 -1.42 -4.88 -15.76
CA GLY A 578 -1.62 -4.38 -17.12
C GLY A 578 -0.59 -4.95 -18.10
N LEU A 579 0.68 -5.04 -17.71
CA LEU A 579 1.72 -5.64 -18.54
C LEU A 579 1.51 -7.16 -18.74
N MET A 580 1.04 -7.88 -17.72
CA MET A 580 0.67 -9.29 -17.87
C MET A 580 -0.53 -9.47 -18.81
N ALA A 581 -1.52 -8.58 -18.76
CA ALA A 581 -2.64 -8.60 -19.70
C ALA A 581 -2.18 -8.35 -21.15
N ILE A 582 -1.27 -7.38 -21.36
CA ILE A 582 -0.62 -7.15 -22.67
C ILE A 582 0.14 -8.38 -23.15
N ALA A 583 0.96 -9.00 -22.29
CA ALA A 583 1.72 -10.20 -22.65
C ALA A 583 0.79 -11.36 -23.06
N LYS A 584 -0.28 -11.60 -22.30
CA LYS A 584 -1.30 -12.61 -22.63
C LYS A 584 -2.04 -12.30 -23.93
N TYR A 585 -2.35 -11.03 -24.19
CA TYR A 585 -2.93 -10.59 -25.46
C TYR A 585 -1.99 -10.83 -26.66
N HIS A 586 -0.69 -10.59 -26.51
CA HIS A 586 0.28 -10.92 -27.57
C HIS A 586 0.36 -12.43 -27.81
N ARG A 587 0.35 -13.25 -26.76
CA ARG A 587 0.34 -14.72 -26.89
C ARG A 587 -0.93 -15.25 -27.56
N SER A 588 -2.09 -14.69 -27.24
CA SER A 588 -3.37 -15.12 -27.85
C SER A 588 -3.42 -14.84 -29.36
N ARG A 589 -2.63 -13.88 -29.85
CA ARG A 589 -2.44 -13.59 -31.27
C ARG A 589 -1.25 -14.33 -31.90
N HIS A 590 -0.70 -15.32 -31.22
CA HIS A 590 0.49 -16.08 -31.63
C HIS A 590 1.75 -15.21 -31.83
N GLN A 591 1.91 -14.17 -31.01
CA GLN A 591 3.08 -13.27 -31.03
C GLN A 591 3.82 -13.25 -29.68
N PRO A 592 4.20 -14.41 -29.09
CA PRO A 592 4.87 -14.47 -27.78
C PRO A 592 6.25 -13.80 -27.76
N GLN A 593 6.86 -13.56 -28.92
CA GLN A 593 8.16 -12.90 -29.06
C GLN A 593 8.13 -11.39 -28.76
N ARG A 594 6.95 -10.79 -28.58
CA ARG A 594 6.78 -9.37 -28.24
C ARG A 594 7.08 -9.14 -26.77
N ASP A 595 8.33 -8.80 -26.47
CA ASP A 595 8.85 -8.65 -25.11
C ASP A 595 9.60 -7.33 -24.87
N ILE A 596 9.74 -6.45 -25.87
CA ILE A 596 10.38 -5.14 -25.68
C ILE A 596 9.38 -4.12 -25.12
N CYS A 597 9.70 -3.55 -23.97
CA CYS A 597 8.96 -2.46 -23.35
C CYS A 597 9.76 -1.16 -23.46
N LEU A 598 9.24 -0.19 -24.21
CA LEU A 598 9.81 1.16 -24.29
C LEU A 598 9.39 1.97 -23.06
N ILE A 599 10.34 2.65 -22.42
CA ILE A 599 10.07 3.44 -21.20
C ILE A 599 10.85 4.76 -21.27
N PRO A 600 10.19 5.93 -21.22
CA PRO A 600 10.88 7.21 -21.11
C PRO A 600 11.80 7.29 -19.89
N SER A 601 12.94 7.98 -20.02
CA SER A 601 13.90 8.16 -18.93
C SER A 601 13.29 8.90 -17.72
N SER A 602 12.27 9.73 -17.97
CA SER A 602 11.50 10.45 -16.94
C SER A 602 10.53 9.56 -16.14
N ALA A 603 10.18 8.37 -16.62
CA ALA A 603 9.16 7.52 -15.98
C ALA A 603 9.52 7.18 -14.53
N HIS A 604 8.49 6.95 -13.71
CA HIS A 604 8.65 6.51 -12.33
C HIS A 604 9.43 5.19 -12.25
N GLY A 605 10.15 4.97 -11.15
CA GLY A 605 11.03 3.81 -11.00
C GLY A 605 10.29 2.47 -10.93
N THR A 606 8.99 2.49 -10.65
CA THR A 606 8.10 1.33 -10.69
C THR A 606 7.94 0.79 -12.11
N ASN A 607 7.80 1.65 -13.12
CA ASN A 607 7.56 1.25 -14.52
C ASN A 607 8.63 0.24 -15.02
N PRO A 608 9.94 0.56 -14.97
CA PRO A 608 10.98 -0.38 -15.39
C PRO A 608 11.09 -1.62 -14.48
N ALA A 609 10.80 -1.50 -13.18
CA ALA A 609 10.78 -2.65 -12.27
C ALA A 609 9.62 -3.61 -12.59
N SER A 610 8.42 -3.08 -12.87
CA SER A 610 7.22 -3.81 -13.26
C SER A 610 7.40 -4.49 -14.61
N ALA A 611 8.03 -3.82 -15.58
CA ALA A 611 8.35 -4.40 -16.89
C ALA A 611 9.33 -5.58 -16.77
N GLN A 612 10.41 -5.43 -16.00
CA GLN A 612 11.32 -6.54 -15.74
C GLN A 612 10.61 -7.71 -15.05
N MET A 613 9.76 -7.41 -14.07
CA MET A 613 9.00 -8.42 -13.33
C MET A 613 7.97 -9.16 -14.20
N ALA A 614 7.46 -8.50 -15.25
CA ALA A 614 6.62 -9.11 -16.29
C ALA A 614 7.41 -9.81 -17.41
N GLY A 615 8.73 -9.95 -17.25
CA GLY A 615 9.59 -10.66 -18.20
C GLY A 615 9.93 -9.88 -19.46
N MET A 616 9.70 -8.56 -19.45
CA MET A 616 9.95 -7.70 -20.59
C MET A 616 11.36 -7.12 -20.57
N GLN A 617 11.94 -6.94 -21.77
CA GLN A 617 13.18 -6.23 -21.97
C GLN A 617 12.92 -4.71 -22.02
N VAL A 618 13.40 -3.99 -21.00
CA VAL A 618 13.31 -2.53 -20.93
C VAL A 618 14.27 -1.88 -21.92
N VAL A 619 13.76 -0.98 -22.74
CA VAL A 619 14.54 -0.09 -23.61
C VAL A 619 14.17 1.35 -23.26
N ILE A 620 15.14 2.10 -22.75
CA ILE A 620 14.94 3.50 -22.37
C ILE A 620 14.74 4.34 -23.63
N VAL A 621 13.77 5.26 -23.60
CA VAL A 621 13.57 6.32 -24.59
C VAL A 621 14.02 7.63 -23.95
N GLU A 622 14.81 8.42 -24.68
CA GLU A 622 15.34 9.68 -24.16
C GLU A 622 14.25 10.75 -24.06
N CYS A 623 14.52 11.76 -23.24
CA CYS A 623 13.73 12.99 -23.19
C CYS A 623 14.50 14.14 -23.84
N ASP A 624 13.80 15.07 -24.48
CA ASP A 624 14.39 16.28 -25.03
C ASP A 624 14.79 17.28 -23.92
N GLU A 625 15.45 18.39 -24.29
CA GLU A 625 15.88 19.42 -23.34
C GLU A 625 14.71 20.12 -22.61
N ALA A 626 13.50 20.05 -23.17
CA ALA A 626 12.28 20.56 -22.56
C ALA A 626 11.59 19.51 -21.66
N GLY A 627 12.16 18.32 -21.53
CA GLY A 627 11.67 17.24 -20.69
C GLY A 627 10.52 16.41 -21.31
N ASN A 628 10.21 16.58 -22.59
CA ASN A 628 9.21 15.75 -23.28
C ASN A 628 9.86 14.45 -23.78
N VAL A 629 9.06 13.45 -24.14
CA VAL A 629 9.59 12.25 -24.83
C VAL A 629 10.19 12.66 -26.18
N ASP A 630 11.44 12.23 -26.45
CA ASP A 630 12.05 12.44 -27.76
C ASP A 630 11.37 11.53 -28.80
N LEU A 631 10.51 12.13 -29.62
CA LEU A 631 9.74 11.42 -30.64
C LEU A 631 10.61 10.80 -31.73
N ALA A 632 11.76 11.38 -32.05
CA ALA A 632 12.67 10.83 -33.06
C ALA A 632 13.36 9.57 -32.52
N ASP A 633 13.85 9.64 -31.28
CA ASP A 633 14.42 8.48 -30.58
C ASP A 633 13.37 7.37 -30.36
N LEU A 634 12.14 7.74 -29.97
CA LEU A 634 11.02 6.80 -29.85
C LEU A 634 10.75 6.07 -31.17
N LYS A 635 10.62 6.81 -32.28
CA LYS A 635 10.37 6.22 -33.62
C LYS A 635 11.51 5.28 -34.01
N ALA A 636 12.75 5.68 -33.78
CA ALA A 636 13.92 4.86 -34.07
C ALA A 636 13.93 3.55 -33.23
N LYS A 637 13.66 3.64 -31.92
CA LYS A 637 13.63 2.48 -31.01
C LYS A 637 12.43 1.57 -31.27
N ALA A 638 11.26 2.12 -31.58
CA ALA A 638 10.09 1.34 -31.97
C ALA A 638 10.33 0.58 -33.29
N GLN A 639 10.93 1.24 -34.29
CA GLN A 639 11.31 0.58 -35.55
C GLN A 639 12.38 -0.51 -35.33
N ALA A 640 13.37 -0.25 -34.47
CA ALA A 640 14.41 -1.21 -34.14
C ALA A 640 13.87 -2.43 -33.37
N ALA A 641 12.85 -2.24 -32.53
CA ALA A 641 12.17 -3.32 -31.82
C ALA A 641 11.34 -4.20 -32.78
N GLY A 642 10.71 -3.61 -33.80
CA GLY A 642 10.00 -4.33 -34.85
C GLY A 642 8.97 -5.32 -34.30
N GLU A 643 9.04 -6.58 -34.74
CA GLU A 643 8.13 -7.65 -34.31
C GLU A 643 8.28 -8.05 -32.83
N ARG A 644 9.29 -7.53 -32.11
CA ARG A 644 9.46 -7.73 -30.67
C ARG A 644 8.86 -6.61 -29.82
N LEU A 645 8.37 -5.52 -30.42
CA LEU A 645 7.74 -4.44 -29.65
C LEU A 645 6.49 -4.96 -28.92
N SER A 646 6.53 -5.00 -27.60
CA SER A 646 5.40 -5.36 -26.73
C SER A 646 4.55 -4.14 -26.42
N CYS A 647 5.16 -3.12 -25.81
CA CYS A 647 4.46 -1.93 -25.37
C CYS A 647 5.36 -0.72 -25.13
N LEU A 648 4.72 0.43 -24.98
CA LEU A 648 5.26 1.63 -24.35
C LEU A 648 4.63 1.79 -22.97
N MET A 649 5.42 2.14 -21.95
CA MET A 649 4.90 2.70 -20.71
C MET A 649 5.15 4.21 -20.69
N ALA A 650 4.11 5.02 -20.67
CA ALA A 650 4.20 6.48 -20.60
C ALA A 650 3.38 7.02 -19.41
N THR A 651 3.82 8.09 -18.77
CA THR A 651 3.05 8.78 -17.72
C THR A 651 2.43 10.04 -18.33
N TYR A 652 1.15 10.30 -18.07
CA TYR A 652 0.49 11.51 -18.58
C TYR A 652 -0.37 12.22 -17.53
N PRO A 653 -0.25 13.55 -17.37
CA PRO A 653 0.91 14.37 -17.74
C PRO A 653 2.22 13.75 -17.24
N SER A 654 3.34 14.09 -17.88
CA SER A 654 4.62 13.45 -17.55
C SER A 654 5.02 13.70 -16.10
N THR A 655 5.97 12.92 -15.57
CA THR A 655 6.54 13.14 -14.23
C THR A 655 7.28 14.47 -14.10
N HIS A 656 7.47 15.21 -15.19
CA HIS A 656 7.97 16.58 -15.18
C HIS A 656 6.86 17.62 -14.90
N GLY A 657 5.61 17.21 -14.74
CA GLY A 657 4.48 18.10 -14.47
C GLY A 657 4.02 18.90 -15.69
N VAL A 658 4.14 18.34 -16.90
CA VAL A 658 3.79 19.03 -18.16
C VAL A 658 2.94 18.15 -19.08
N TYR A 659 2.01 18.78 -19.82
CA TYR A 659 1.27 18.12 -20.89
C TYR A 659 2.08 18.12 -22.18
N GLU A 660 2.48 16.94 -22.64
CA GLU A 660 3.11 16.78 -23.95
C GLU A 660 2.06 16.94 -25.06
N GLU A 661 2.34 17.78 -26.06
CA GLU A 661 1.41 18.01 -27.20
C GLU A 661 1.35 16.80 -28.14
N GLY A 662 2.42 16.00 -28.23
CA GLY A 662 2.57 14.87 -29.16
C GLY A 662 2.09 13.51 -28.63
N ILE A 663 1.42 13.43 -27.47
CA ILE A 663 1.10 12.15 -26.82
C ILE A 663 0.26 11.20 -27.69
N SER A 664 -0.70 11.72 -28.47
CA SER A 664 -1.49 10.87 -29.39
C SER A 664 -0.64 10.33 -30.54
N GLU A 665 0.29 11.13 -31.08
CA GLU A 665 1.24 10.66 -32.10
C GLU A 665 2.16 9.58 -31.54
N ILE A 666 2.61 9.72 -30.28
CA ILE A 666 3.37 8.70 -29.56
C ILE A 666 2.58 7.38 -29.51
N CYS A 667 1.30 7.43 -29.12
CA CYS A 667 0.44 6.24 -29.11
C CYS A 667 0.32 5.60 -30.51
N GLU A 668 0.05 6.42 -31.54
CA GLU A 668 -0.08 5.96 -32.92
C GLU A 668 1.19 5.28 -33.44
N VAL A 669 2.38 5.82 -33.13
CA VAL A 669 3.67 5.21 -33.49
C VAL A 669 3.77 3.79 -32.92
N ILE A 670 3.43 3.60 -31.64
CA ILE A 670 3.49 2.29 -30.98
C ILE A 670 2.48 1.32 -31.58
N HIS A 671 1.24 1.75 -31.78
CA HIS A 671 0.19 0.93 -32.40
C HIS A 671 0.55 0.53 -33.83
N SER A 672 1.15 1.43 -34.61
CA SER A 672 1.57 1.14 -36.00
C SER A 672 2.61 0.02 -36.12
N GLN A 673 3.37 -0.23 -35.05
CA GLN A 673 4.36 -1.30 -34.94
C GLN A 673 3.81 -2.56 -34.23
N GLY A 674 2.51 -2.57 -33.91
CA GLY A 674 1.81 -3.69 -33.27
C GLY A 674 2.02 -3.79 -31.76
N GLY A 675 2.63 -2.78 -31.14
CA GLY A 675 2.74 -2.67 -29.68
C GLY A 675 1.43 -2.20 -29.03
N GLN A 676 1.42 -2.19 -27.70
CA GLN A 676 0.34 -1.64 -26.88
C GLN A 676 0.82 -0.42 -26.08
N VAL A 677 -0.10 0.44 -25.64
CA VAL A 677 0.23 1.62 -24.84
C VAL A 677 -0.29 1.42 -23.42
N TYR A 678 0.64 1.29 -22.49
CA TYR A 678 0.38 1.40 -21.07
C TYR A 678 0.55 2.85 -20.64
N MET A 679 -0.51 3.46 -20.10
CA MET A 679 -0.44 4.80 -19.52
C MET A 679 -0.43 4.70 -18.00
N ASP A 680 0.60 5.23 -17.36
CA ASP A 680 0.66 5.37 -15.91
C ASP A 680 -0.29 6.50 -15.49
N GLY A 681 -1.33 6.13 -14.72
CA GLY A 681 -2.37 7.03 -14.24
C GLY A 681 -2.11 7.58 -12.84
N ALA A 682 -0.89 7.55 -12.33
CA ALA A 682 -0.55 8.22 -11.08
C ALA A 682 -0.86 9.74 -11.11
N ASN A 683 -0.76 10.36 -12.29
CA ASN A 683 -1.00 11.79 -12.52
C ASN A 683 -2.44 12.09 -13.00
N LEU A 684 -3.39 11.18 -12.76
CA LEU A 684 -4.77 11.35 -13.22
C LEU A 684 -5.48 12.55 -12.57
N ASN A 685 -4.96 13.11 -11.46
CA ASN A 685 -5.51 14.33 -10.84
C ASN A 685 -5.48 15.56 -11.77
N ALA A 686 -4.62 15.55 -12.78
CA ALA A 686 -4.61 16.56 -13.84
C ALA A 686 -5.53 16.20 -15.02
N GLN A 687 -6.12 15.02 -15.05
CA GLN A 687 -6.90 14.53 -16.19
C GLN A 687 -8.40 14.44 -15.93
N VAL A 688 -8.83 14.10 -14.71
CA VAL A 688 -10.24 13.80 -14.42
C VAL A 688 -11.16 14.94 -14.89
N GLY A 689 -12.05 14.64 -15.82
CA GLY A 689 -12.99 15.62 -16.39
C GLY A 689 -12.41 16.54 -17.47
N LEU A 690 -11.10 16.53 -17.70
CA LEU A 690 -10.40 17.37 -18.68
C LEU A 690 -9.92 16.57 -19.90
N THR A 691 -9.49 15.33 -19.69
CA THR A 691 -8.98 14.40 -20.71
C THR A 691 -9.30 12.97 -20.27
N ARG A 692 -9.22 11.99 -21.18
CA ARG A 692 -9.42 10.57 -20.83
C ARG A 692 -8.28 9.73 -21.42
N PRO A 693 -7.50 8.98 -20.61
CA PRO A 693 -6.36 8.18 -21.10
C PRO A 693 -6.69 7.32 -22.31
N ALA A 694 -7.86 6.68 -22.29
CA ALA A 694 -8.26 5.81 -23.37
C ALA A 694 -8.49 6.60 -24.67
N ASP A 695 -9.11 7.80 -24.60
CA ASP A 695 -9.35 8.67 -25.77
C ASP A 695 -8.04 9.22 -26.35
N ILE A 696 -6.99 9.35 -25.53
CA ILE A 696 -5.64 9.76 -25.97
C ILE A 696 -4.97 8.66 -26.82
N GLY A 697 -5.29 7.40 -26.55
CA GLY A 697 -4.72 6.23 -27.21
C GLY A 697 -4.16 5.15 -26.28
N ALA A 698 -4.36 5.27 -24.96
CA ALA A 698 -3.96 4.21 -24.03
C ALA A 698 -4.82 2.94 -24.21
N ASP A 699 -4.19 1.78 -24.16
CA ASP A 699 -4.86 0.47 -24.14
C ASP A 699 -5.16 0.02 -22.72
N VAL A 700 -4.31 0.40 -21.76
CA VAL A 700 -4.45 0.10 -20.35
C VAL A 700 -3.84 1.21 -19.49
N SER A 701 -4.44 1.49 -18.35
CA SER A 701 -3.89 2.39 -17.32
C SER A 701 -4.23 1.87 -15.95
N HIS A 702 -3.27 1.93 -15.01
CA HIS A 702 -3.64 1.85 -13.60
C HIS A 702 -4.12 3.19 -13.08
N MET A 703 -4.76 3.18 -11.91
CA MET A 703 -5.24 4.36 -11.22
C MET A 703 -4.83 4.29 -9.75
N ASN A 704 -4.10 5.28 -9.22
CA ASN A 704 -3.82 5.32 -7.79
C ASN A 704 -5.03 5.89 -7.04
N LEU A 705 -5.90 5.02 -6.51
CA LEU A 705 -7.02 5.48 -5.69
C LEU A 705 -6.57 6.24 -4.43
N HIS A 706 -5.38 5.91 -3.93
CA HIS A 706 -4.70 6.55 -2.79
C HIS A 706 -3.94 7.84 -3.14
N LYS A 707 -4.14 8.35 -4.35
CA LYS A 707 -3.68 9.67 -4.78
C LYS A 707 -4.89 10.45 -5.27
N THR A 708 -5.39 10.10 -6.45
CA THR A 708 -6.44 10.86 -7.13
C THR A 708 -7.82 10.73 -6.48
N PHE A 709 -8.12 9.59 -5.83
CA PHE A 709 -9.47 9.25 -5.36
C PHE A 709 -9.54 9.04 -3.83
N CYS A 710 -8.77 9.85 -3.09
CA CYS A 710 -8.90 10.11 -1.66
C CYS A 710 -8.63 8.95 -0.69
N ILE A 711 -8.28 7.73 -1.12
CA ILE A 711 -7.80 6.70 -0.17
C ILE A 711 -6.59 7.28 0.60
N PRO A 712 -6.56 7.17 1.94
CA PRO A 712 -5.51 7.79 2.73
C PRO A 712 -4.15 7.14 2.48
N HIS A 713 -3.11 7.98 2.53
CA HIS A 713 -1.72 7.58 2.29
C HIS A 713 -1.14 6.63 3.34
N GLY A 714 -1.69 6.64 4.56
CA GLY A 714 -1.45 5.64 5.61
C GLY A 714 -0.02 5.53 6.14
N GLY A 715 0.79 6.58 5.99
CA GLY A 715 2.22 6.56 6.29
C GLY A 715 3.06 5.79 5.27
N GLY A 716 2.48 5.39 4.14
CA GLY A 716 3.12 4.58 3.09
C GLY A 716 2.31 3.34 2.66
N GLY A 717 1.00 3.34 2.90
CA GLY A 717 0.04 2.27 2.61
C GLY A 717 -1.10 2.21 3.62
N PRO A 718 -2.35 1.95 3.22
CA PRO A 718 -2.69 1.11 2.07
C PRO A 718 -2.80 1.84 0.73
N GLY A 719 -2.84 1.06 -0.35
CA GLY A 719 -3.19 1.53 -1.68
C GLY A 719 -4.18 0.60 -2.37
N MET A 720 -4.76 1.11 -3.46
CA MET A 720 -5.44 0.33 -4.51
C MET A 720 -4.98 0.87 -5.86
N GLY A 721 -4.77 -0.03 -6.81
CA GLY A 721 -4.28 0.26 -8.16
C GLY A 721 -5.09 -0.41 -9.26
N PRO A 722 -6.43 -0.25 -9.30
CA PRO A 722 -7.25 -0.85 -10.34
C PRO A 722 -6.74 -0.44 -11.73
N ILE A 723 -6.90 -1.34 -12.70
CA ILE A 723 -6.57 -1.06 -14.09
C ILE A 723 -7.83 -0.90 -14.92
N GLY A 724 -7.90 0.19 -15.70
CA GLY A 724 -8.83 0.32 -16.80
C GLY A 724 -8.19 -0.22 -18.07
N VAL A 725 -8.96 -0.99 -18.86
CA VAL A 725 -8.48 -1.61 -20.10
C VAL A 725 -9.45 -1.42 -21.26
N ARG A 726 -8.91 -1.34 -22.47
CA ARG A 726 -9.70 -1.42 -23.70
C ARG A 726 -10.29 -2.81 -23.88
N ALA A 727 -11.40 -2.89 -24.62
CA ALA A 727 -12.20 -4.11 -24.78
C ALA A 727 -11.38 -5.34 -25.21
N HIS A 728 -10.35 -5.17 -26.05
CA HIS A 728 -9.51 -6.30 -26.50
C HIS A 728 -8.58 -6.85 -25.43
N LEU A 729 -8.29 -6.10 -24.36
CA LEU A 729 -7.47 -6.55 -23.22
C LEU A 729 -8.32 -7.14 -22.08
N ALA A 730 -9.62 -6.83 -22.02
CA ALA A 730 -10.51 -7.26 -20.93
C ALA A 730 -10.50 -8.79 -20.66
N PRO A 731 -10.48 -9.69 -21.67
CA PRO A 731 -10.39 -11.13 -21.41
C PRO A 731 -9.08 -11.60 -20.75
N PHE A 732 -8.02 -10.77 -20.80
CA PHE A 732 -6.67 -11.15 -20.41
C PHE A 732 -6.24 -10.61 -19.04
N VAL A 733 -7.07 -9.80 -18.39
CA VAL A 733 -6.80 -9.33 -17.03
C VAL A 733 -6.92 -10.48 -16.02
N ALA A 734 -6.44 -10.26 -14.80
CA ALA A 734 -6.39 -11.29 -13.78
C ALA A 734 -7.81 -11.78 -13.39
N SER A 735 -7.92 -13.08 -13.12
CA SER A 735 -9.08 -13.70 -12.46
C SER A 735 -8.66 -14.17 -11.07
N HIS A 736 -9.44 -15.02 -10.40
CA HIS A 736 -9.13 -15.51 -9.06
C HIS A 736 -9.57 -16.97 -8.88
N PRO A 737 -8.74 -17.85 -8.25
CA PRO A 737 -8.99 -19.29 -8.20
C PRO A 737 -10.15 -19.70 -7.29
N VAL A 738 -10.50 -18.87 -6.30
CA VAL A 738 -11.56 -19.20 -5.30
C VAL A 738 -12.90 -18.58 -5.69
N ILE A 739 -12.88 -17.33 -6.16
CA ILE A 739 -14.07 -16.55 -6.53
C ILE A 739 -13.86 -16.08 -7.96
N PRO A 740 -14.39 -16.78 -8.97
CA PRO A 740 -14.24 -16.37 -10.36
C PRO A 740 -14.79 -14.96 -10.59
N ILE A 741 -14.00 -14.10 -11.22
CA ILE A 741 -14.40 -12.72 -11.54
C ILE A 741 -15.13 -12.73 -12.90
N PRO A 742 -16.32 -12.12 -13.03
CA PRO A 742 -17.01 -12.02 -14.32
C PRO A 742 -16.24 -11.16 -15.32
N GLY A 743 -16.11 -11.61 -16.57
CA GLY A 743 -15.48 -10.87 -17.67
C GLY A 743 -14.15 -11.47 -18.15
N PRO A 744 -13.10 -11.56 -17.31
CA PRO A 744 -11.84 -12.19 -17.66
C PRO A 744 -11.99 -13.69 -17.96
N ASP A 745 -11.03 -14.28 -18.68
CA ASP A 745 -10.95 -15.74 -18.83
C ASP A 745 -10.80 -16.39 -17.43
N PRO A 746 -11.68 -17.32 -17.03
CA PRO A 746 -11.59 -18.02 -15.74
C PRO A 746 -10.29 -18.80 -15.55
N GLN A 747 -9.56 -19.13 -16.63
CA GLN A 747 -8.25 -19.78 -16.56
C GLN A 747 -7.11 -18.82 -16.20
N ASN A 748 -7.36 -17.50 -16.24
CA ASN A 748 -6.36 -16.53 -15.79
C ASN A 748 -6.09 -16.68 -14.30
N THR A 749 -4.82 -16.62 -13.94
CA THR A 749 -4.34 -16.59 -12.56
C THR A 749 -4.43 -15.19 -11.95
N ALA A 750 -4.25 -15.13 -10.62
CA ALA A 750 -4.39 -13.90 -9.84
C ALA A 750 -3.08 -13.10 -9.76
N VAL A 751 -3.19 -11.79 -9.50
CA VAL A 751 -2.08 -10.90 -9.17
C VAL A 751 -2.05 -10.50 -7.70
N SER A 752 -3.17 -10.61 -6.98
CA SER A 752 -3.30 -10.34 -5.54
C SER A 752 -4.04 -11.50 -4.84
N ALA A 753 -3.89 -11.61 -3.52
CA ALA A 753 -4.45 -12.71 -2.74
C ALA A 753 -6.00 -12.74 -2.69
N ALA A 754 -6.64 -11.58 -2.83
CA ALA A 754 -8.09 -11.45 -2.81
C ALA A 754 -8.63 -10.97 -4.17
N PRO A 755 -9.84 -11.38 -4.58
CA PRO A 755 -10.39 -11.11 -5.90
C PRO A 755 -10.53 -9.63 -6.24
N TRP A 756 -10.85 -8.78 -5.27
CA TRP A 756 -10.94 -7.32 -5.42
C TRP A 756 -9.90 -6.57 -4.56
N GLY A 757 -8.77 -7.21 -4.27
CA GLY A 757 -7.70 -6.63 -3.46
C GLY A 757 -8.19 -6.19 -2.07
N SER A 758 -7.91 -4.93 -1.71
CA SER A 758 -8.32 -4.32 -0.44
C SER A 758 -9.74 -3.75 -0.52
N ALA A 759 -10.76 -4.60 -0.59
CA ALA A 759 -12.12 -4.17 -0.92
C ALA A 759 -12.74 -3.19 0.09
N SER A 760 -12.40 -3.27 1.39
CA SER A 760 -12.95 -2.39 2.44
C SER A 760 -12.60 -0.91 2.34
N ILE A 761 -11.61 -0.53 1.51
CA ILE A 761 -11.22 0.87 1.29
C ILE A 761 -11.74 1.45 -0.03
N LEU A 762 -12.36 0.62 -0.89
CA LEU A 762 -13.08 1.10 -2.08
C LEU A 762 -14.25 2.06 -1.78
N PRO A 763 -14.98 1.93 -0.65
CA PRO A 763 -16.00 2.91 -0.26
C PRO A 763 -15.51 4.36 -0.19
N ILE A 764 -14.21 4.60 0.09
CA ILE A 764 -13.64 5.95 0.14
C ILE A 764 -13.72 6.62 -1.24
N SER A 765 -13.21 5.95 -2.28
CA SER A 765 -13.25 6.48 -3.64
C SER A 765 -14.67 6.52 -4.20
N TRP A 766 -15.54 5.57 -3.81
CA TRP A 766 -16.96 5.62 -4.14
C TRP A 766 -17.62 6.87 -3.52
N MET A 767 -17.36 7.18 -2.25
CA MET A 767 -17.89 8.36 -1.56
C MET A 767 -17.41 9.64 -2.25
N TYR A 768 -16.12 9.75 -2.55
CA TYR A 768 -15.55 10.90 -3.26
C TYR A 768 -16.27 11.15 -4.59
N ILE A 769 -16.39 10.12 -5.44
CA ILE A 769 -17.03 10.26 -6.75
C ILE A 769 -18.53 10.57 -6.61
N ALA A 770 -19.23 9.91 -5.67
CA ALA A 770 -20.66 10.15 -5.43
C ALA A 770 -20.95 11.59 -4.96
N MET A 771 -20.07 12.16 -4.13
CA MET A 771 -20.23 13.51 -3.58
C MET A 771 -19.72 14.61 -4.52
N MET A 772 -18.80 14.29 -5.44
CA MET A 772 -18.29 15.24 -6.43
C MET A 772 -19.08 15.21 -7.74
N GLY A 773 -19.61 14.06 -8.17
CA GLY A 773 -20.29 13.90 -9.45
C GLY A 773 -19.48 14.46 -10.64
N PRO A 774 -20.12 15.10 -11.64
CA PRO A 774 -19.41 15.75 -12.74
C PRO A 774 -18.45 16.88 -12.32
N GLN A 775 -18.57 17.42 -11.11
CA GLN A 775 -17.70 18.49 -10.57
C GLN A 775 -16.29 17.98 -10.21
N LEU A 776 -15.98 16.71 -10.45
CA LEU A 776 -14.59 16.23 -10.44
C LEU A 776 -13.68 17.03 -11.39
N ALA A 777 -14.23 17.59 -12.48
CA ALA A 777 -13.48 18.49 -13.35
C ALA A 777 -12.96 19.73 -12.59
N ASP A 778 -13.79 20.34 -11.73
CA ASP A 778 -13.40 21.49 -10.92
C ASP A 778 -12.20 21.19 -10.00
N ALA A 779 -12.11 19.98 -9.45
CA ALA A 779 -10.95 19.56 -8.66
C ALA A 779 -9.66 19.55 -9.50
N SER A 780 -9.68 18.93 -10.68
CA SER A 780 -8.53 18.95 -11.60
C SER A 780 -8.15 20.39 -12.02
N GLU A 781 -9.15 21.24 -12.30
CA GLU A 781 -8.92 22.64 -12.66
C GLU A 781 -8.23 23.43 -11.55
N VAL A 782 -8.66 23.24 -10.30
CA VAL A 782 -8.09 23.93 -9.14
C VAL A 782 -6.71 23.37 -8.79
N ALA A 783 -6.47 22.08 -8.94
CA ALA A 783 -5.12 21.51 -8.78
C ALA A 783 -4.12 22.15 -9.75
N ILE A 784 -4.51 22.33 -11.02
CA ILE A 784 -3.69 23.02 -12.04
C ILE A 784 -3.51 24.50 -11.68
N LEU A 785 -4.57 25.17 -11.22
CA LEU A 785 -4.50 26.57 -10.76
C LEU A 785 -3.52 26.75 -9.60
N SER A 786 -3.61 25.92 -8.57
CA SER A 786 -2.72 25.95 -7.39
C SER A 786 -1.26 25.70 -7.79
N ALA A 787 -0.99 24.73 -8.65
CA ALA A 787 0.36 24.43 -9.10
C ALA A 787 0.96 25.58 -9.94
N ASN A 788 0.18 26.15 -10.86
CA ASN A 788 0.63 27.30 -11.65
C ASN A 788 0.82 28.55 -10.79
N TYR A 789 -0.03 28.77 -9.79
CA TYR A 789 0.14 29.86 -8.82
C TYR A 789 1.47 29.73 -8.05
N LEU A 790 1.78 28.55 -7.52
CA LEU A 790 3.08 28.29 -6.87
C LEU A 790 4.25 28.49 -7.85
N ALA A 791 4.14 27.93 -9.06
CA ALA A 791 5.19 28.02 -10.09
C ALA A 791 5.47 29.47 -10.51
N GLU A 792 4.45 30.33 -10.59
CA GLU A 792 4.61 31.75 -10.89
C GLU A 792 5.26 32.50 -9.73
N ARG A 793 4.76 32.30 -8.50
CA ARG A 793 5.22 33.02 -7.31
C ARG A 793 6.64 32.64 -6.88
N LEU A 794 7.08 31.41 -7.17
CA LEU A 794 8.41 30.91 -6.83
C LEU A 794 9.42 31.01 -7.98
N GLY A 795 8.97 31.09 -9.24
CA GLY A 795 9.81 30.96 -10.43
C GLY A 795 10.96 31.96 -10.53
N GLY A 796 10.79 33.17 -9.96
CA GLY A 796 11.86 34.19 -9.91
C GLY A 796 12.97 33.89 -8.89
N ALA A 797 12.66 33.12 -7.84
CA ALA A 797 13.59 32.74 -6.78
C ALA A 797 14.23 31.37 -7.02
N PHE A 798 13.43 30.43 -7.54
CA PHE A 798 13.81 29.07 -7.90
C PHE A 798 13.29 28.80 -9.31
N PRO A 799 14.17 28.68 -10.32
CA PRO A 799 13.73 28.44 -11.70
C PRO A 799 12.82 27.20 -11.79
N VAL A 800 11.69 27.35 -12.50
CA VAL A 800 10.82 26.21 -12.83
C VAL A 800 11.45 25.48 -14.00
N LEU A 801 11.85 24.22 -13.80
CA LEU A 801 12.71 23.49 -14.72
C LEU A 801 12.02 23.17 -16.05
N TYR A 802 10.76 22.74 -16.00
CA TYR A 802 9.99 22.38 -17.18
C TYR A 802 8.66 23.12 -17.20
N ARG A 803 8.28 23.60 -18.39
CA ARG A 803 7.00 24.25 -18.65
C ARG A 803 6.47 23.75 -19.99
N GLY A 804 5.18 23.46 -20.03
CA GLY A 804 4.48 23.07 -21.25
C GLY A 804 4.06 24.28 -22.07
N ARG A 805 3.03 24.05 -22.90
CA ARG A 805 2.42 25.08 -23.75
C ARG A 805 2.10 26.36 -22.97
N ASN A 806 2.39 27.50 -23.59
CA ASN A 806 2.16 28.84 -23.00
C ASN A 806 2.85 29.07 -21.64
N GLY A 807 3.91 28.32 -21.33
CA GLY A 807 4.64 28.47 -20.07
C GLY A 807 3.89 27.92 -18.85
N ARG A 808 2.87 27.08 -19.04
CA ARG A 808 2.07 26.51 -17.96
C ARG A 808 2.59 25.15 -17.51
N VAL A 809 2.32 24.80 -16.26
CA VAL A 809 2.53 23.45 -15.70
C VAL A 809 1.18 22.75 -15.54
N ALA A 810 1.17 21.45 -15.29
CA ALA A 810 -0.02 20.68 -14.98
C ALA A 810 -0.42 20.86 -13.51
N HIS A 811 -0.56 19.77 -12.75
CA HIS A 811 -0.90 19.75 -11.32
C HIS A 811 0.33 19.83 -10.39
N GLU A 812 1.54 19.81 -10.95
CA GLU A 812 2.80 19.85 -10.20
C GLU A 812 3.88 20.62 -10.98
N CYS A 813 4.93 21.09 -10.28
CA CYS A 813 6.09 21.73 -10.92
C CYS A 813 7.42 21.32 -10.27
N ILE A 814 8.52 21.46 -11.02
CA ILE A 814 9.87 21.17 -10.53
C ILE A 814 10.65 22.48 -10.34
N LEU A 815 11.13 22.71 -9.12
CA LEU A 815 12.00 23.82 -8.75
C LEU A 815 13.47 23.38 -8.84
N ASP A 816 14.27 24.08 -9.65
CA ASP A 816 15.68 23.76 -9.87
C ASP A 816 16.59 24.45 -8.86
N LEU A 817 17.16 23.66 -7.94
CA LEU A 817 18.09 24.13 -6.92
C LEU A 817 19.56 23.89 -7.32
N ARG A 818 19.83 23.19 -8.43
CA ARG A 818 21.20 22.82 -8.84
C ARG A 818 22.09 24.05 -9.11
N PRO A 819 21.62 25.14 -9.75
CA PRO A 819 22.42 26.35 -9.89
C PRO A 819 22.76 26.99 -8.55
N LEU A 820 21.82 26.98 -7.59
CA LEU A 820 22.06 27.51 -6.24
C LEU A 820 23.11 26.67 -5.51
N LYS A 821 23.00 25.34 -5.56
CA LYS A 821 23.97 24.42 -4.98
C LYS A 821 25.37 24.62 -5.52
N ALA A 822 25.51 24.80 -6.83
CA ALA A 822 26.81 25.07 -7.45
C ALA A 822 27.43 26.40 -7.00
N LEU A 823 26.61 27.41 -6.71
CA LEU A 823 27.06 28.74 -6.29
C LEU A 823 27.35 28.85 -4.79
N THR A 824 26.58 28.16 -3.94
CA THR A 824 26.58 28.40 -2.48
C THR A 824 26.90 27.16 -1.65
N GLY A 825 26.88 25.97 -2.23
CA GLY A 825 26.98 24.70 -1.50
C GLY A 825 25.71 24.30 -0.73
N ILE A 826 24.63 25.10 -0.79
CA ILE A 826 23.34 24.75 -0.21
C ILE A 826 22.58 23.83 -1.15
N SER A 827 22.21 22.66 -0.64
CA SER A 827 21.54 21.61 -1.39
C SER A 827 20.02 21.64 -1.25
N GLU A 828 19.35 20.87 -2.10
CA GLU A 828 17.94 20.55 -1.99
C GLU A 828 17.58 19.84 -0.67
N GLU A 829 18.50 19.06 -0.11
CA GLU A 829 18.33 18.41 1.19
C GLU A 829 18.35 19.45 2.32
N ASP A 830 19.26 20.43 2.26
CA ASP A 830 19.31 21.53 3.24
C ASP A 830 17.99 22.32 3.25
N VAL A 831 17.44 22.61 2.07
CA VAL A 831 16.12 23.28 1.95
C VAL A 831 15.00 22.39 2.49
N ALA A 832 15.01 21.08 2.17
CA ALA A 832 14.02 20.12 2.65
C ALA A 832 14.00 20.04 4.19
N LYS A 833 15.18 19.99 4.82
CA LYS A 833 15.29 20.00 6.29
C LYS A 833 14.88 21.35 6.88
N ARG A 834 15.23 22.45 6.21
CA ARG A 834 14.89 23.79 6.68
C ARG A 834 13.38 24.05 6.65
N LEU A 835 12.64 23.51 5.68
CA LEU A 835 11.18 23.59 5.63
C LEU A 835 10.49 23.04 6.90
N MET A 836 11.10 22.07 7.58
CA MET A 836 10.57 21.54 8.86
C MET A 836 10.50 22.62 9.94
N ASP A 837 11.48 23.53 9.97
CA ASP A 837 11.50 24.65 10.92
C ASP A 837 10.39 25.68 10.61
N TYR A 838 9.94 25.73 9.35
CA TYR A 838 8.79 26.49 8.87
C TYR A 838 7.44 25.77 9.06
N GLY A 839 7.45 24.55 9.61
CA GLY A 839 6.24 23.76 9.84
C GLY A 839 5.72 23.03 8.60
N PHE A 840 6.58 22.72 7.62
CA PHE A 840 6.23 21.99 6.41
C PHE A 840 6.99 20.68 6.28
N HIS A 841 6.32 19.66 5.75
CA HIS A 841 7.01 18.55 5.12
C HIS A 841 7.61 19.02 3.79
N ALA A 842 8.78 18.51 3.43
CA ALA A 842 9.41 18.85 2.15
C ALA A 842 8.60 18.31 0.95
N PRO A 843 8.65 18.98 -0.22
CA PRO A 843 8.22 18.40 -1.48
C PRO A 843 9.02 17.14 -1.86
N THR A 844 8.65 16.49 -2.96
CA THR A 844 9.37 15.31 -3.46
C THR A 844 10.78 15.71 -3.86
N MET A 845 11.78 15.03 -3.31
CA MET A 845 13.19 15.43 -3.40
C MET A 845 13.95 14.56 -4.40
N SER A 846 14.73 15.20 -5.28
CA SER A 846 15.68 14.55 -6.20
C SER A 846 15.07 13.50 -7.15
N PHE A 847 13.76 13.58 -7.40
CA PHE A 847 13.04 12.80 -8.40
C PHE A 847 12.00 13.70 -9.08
N PRO A 848 11.80 13.59 -10.42
CA PRO A 848 12.54 12.74 -11.37
C PRO A 848 13.95 13.25 -11.70
N VAL A 849 14.28 14.49 -11.33
CA VAL A 849 15.60 15.10 -11.58
C VAL A 849 16.41 15.18 -10.28
N PRO A 850 17.63 14.62 -10.22
CA PRO A 850 18.48 14.76 -9.04
C PRO A 850 18.82 16.23 -8.75
N GLY A 851 18.75 16.64 -7.48
CA GLY A 851 19.09 18.00 -7.05
C GLY A 851 17.95 19.02 -7.15
N THR A 852 16.71 18.57 -7.38
CA THR A 852 15.52 19.43 -7.51
C THR A 852 14.45 19.09 -6.46
N LEU A 853 13.44 19.96 -6.35
CA LEU A 853 12.24 19.71 -5.56
C LEU A 853 11.00 19.72 -6.47
N MET A 854 10.17 18.67 -6.41
CA MET A 854 8.91 18.56 -7.16
C MET A 854 7.72 18.80 -6.23
N VAL A 855 6.93 19.81 -6.56
CA VAL A 855 5.90 20.42 -5.71
C VAL A 855 4.51 20.19 -6.32
N GLU A 856 3.64 19.51 -5.58
CA GLU A 856 2.23 19.27 -5.95
C GLU A 856 1.33 19.74 -4.79
N PRO A 857 0.61 20.87 -4.92
CA PRO A 857 -0.23 21.39 -3.84
C PRO A 857 -1.61 20.73 -3.73
N THR A 858 -2.07 20.08 -4.81
CA THR A 858 -3.46 19.61 -4.97
C THR A 858 -4.50 20.74 -4.95
N GLU A 859 -5.76 20.36 -5.10
CA GLU A 859 -6.93 21.24 -5.06
C GLU A 859 -7.44 21.54 -3.65
N SER A 860 -7.00 20.77 -2.64
CA SER A 860 -7.58 20.81 -1.29
C SER A 860 -6.95 21.85 -0.36
N GLU A 861 -5.83 22.45 -0.76
CA GLU A 861 -5.10 23.39 0.07
C GLU A 861 -5.58 24.83 -0.15
N PRO A 862 -6.01 25.55 0.89
CA PRO A 862 -6.50 26.91 0.75
C PRO A 862 -5.38 27.85 0.31
N LYS A 863 -5.73 28.96 -0.33
CA LYS A 863 -4.74 29.93 -0.83
C LYS A 863 -3.80 30.43 0.28
N ALA A 864 -4.32 30.62 1.50
CA ALA A 864 -3.51 31.00 2.64
C ALA A 864 -2.38 29.99 2.96
N GLU A 865 -2.61 28.69 2.77
CA GLU A 865 -1.59 27.65 2.98
C GLU A 865 -0.56 27.65 1.86
N LEU A 866 -1.00 27.87 0.61
CA LEU A 866 -0.10 28.07 -0.53
C LEU A 866 0.80 29.29 -0.33
N ASP A 867 0.23 30.41 0.13
CA ASP A 867 0.96 31.64 0.43
C ASP A 867 1.95 31.45 1.58
N ARG A 868 1.62 30.67 2.62
CA ARG A 868 2.57 30.30 3.68
C ARG A 868 3.75 29.50 3.15
N PHE A 869 3.50 28.54 2.25
CA PHE A 869 4.58 27.77 1.63
C PHE A 869 5.46 28.67 0.73
N ILE A 870 4.86 29.61 0.00
CA ILE A 870 5.58 30.62 -0.78
C ILE A 870 6.45 31.48 0.14
N GLU A 871 5.91 31.99 1.25
CA GLU A 871 6.66 32.77 2.24
C GLU A 871 7.86 31.98 2.79
N ALA A 872 7.65 30.71 3.15
CA ALA A 872 8.72 29.83 3.64
C ALA A 872 9.83 29.66 2.60
N MET A 873 9.48 29.30 1.37
CA MET A 873 10.46 29.10 0.29
C MET A 873 11.22 30.40 -0.06
N LEU A 874 10.54 31.54 -0.14
CA LEU A 874 11.18 32.83 -0.40
C LEU A 874 12.07 33.29 0.76
N SER A 875 11.67 33.00 2.01
CA SER A 875 12.49 33.26 3.19
C SER A 875 13.75 32.38 3.18
N ILE A 876 13.61 31.09 2.87
CA ILE A 876 14.75 30.19 2.66
C ILE A 876 15.66 30.69 1.53
N ARG A 877 15.11 31.24 0.44
CA ARG A 877 15.92 31.86 -0.61
C ARG A 877 16.74 33.04 -0.09
N ALA A 878 16.18 33.84 0.82
CA ALA A 878 16.89 34.94 1.48
C ALA A 878 17.98 34.41 2.42
N GLU A 879 17.72 33.32 3.17
CA GLU A 879 18.74 32.63 3.97
C GLU A 879 19.91 32.12 3.13
N ILE A 880 19.64 31.53 1.95
CA ILE A 880 20.67 31.12 1.00
C ILE A 880 21.50 32.33 0.52
N ARG A 881 20.86 33.49 0.38
CA ARG A 881 21.55 34.73 -0.01
C ARG A 881 22.50 35.22 1.08
N GLU A 882 22.15 35.11 2.36
CA GLU A 882 23.07 35.45 3.46
C GLU A 882 24.35 34.59 3.43
N VAL A 883 24.22 33.31 3.04
CA VAL A 883 25.39 32.44 2.82
C VAL A 883 26.16 32.86 1.56
N GLN A 884 25.46 33.13 0.46
CA GLN A 884 26.05 33.56 -0.81
C GLN A 884 26.85 34.87 -0.69
N ASP A 885 26.32 35.83 0.06
CA ASP A 885 26.91 37.16 0.28
C ASP A 885 28.01 37.13 1.37
N GLY A 886 28.20 35.99 2.05
CA GLY A 886 29.24 35.76 3.07
C GLY A 886 28.90 36.29 4.46
N ASN A 887 27.66 36.70 4.71
CA ASN A 887 27.19 37.17 6.02
C ASN A 887 27.02 36.00 7.01
N TRP A 888 26.68 34.82 6.50
CA TRP A 888 26.70 33.57 7.27
C TRP A 888 27.77 32.61 6.76
N PRO A 889 28.49 31.91 7.66
CA PRO A 889 29.43 30.85 7.26
C PRO A 889 28.73 29.74 6.46
N ALA A 890 29.41 29.20 5.44
CA ALA A 890 28.85 28.19 4.54
C ALA A 890 28.40 26.88 5.24
N GLU A 891 29.10 26.49 6.30
CA GLU A 891 28.85 25.25 7.06
C GLU A 891 28.17 25.50 8.43
N ASP A 892 27.94 26.75 8.82
CA ASP A 892 27.38 27.12 10.13
C ASP A 892 26.30 28.18 9.97
N ASN A 893 25.10 27.74 9.60
CA ASN A 893 23.94 28.58 9.30
C ASN A 893 22.63 27.79 9.51
N PRO A 894 21.45 28.43 9.49
CA PRO A 894 20.20 27.74 9.76
C PRO A 894 19.92 26.57 8.81
N LEU A 895 20.33 26.66 7.54
CA LEU A 895 20.10 25.62 6.52
C LEU A 895 20.91 24.35 6.79
N LYS A 896 22.17 24.47 7.23
CA LYS A 896 23.04 23.34 7.55
C LYS A 896 22.70 22.67 8.88
N HIS A 897 22.20 23.45 9.85
CA HIS A 897 21.80 22.94 11.16
C HIS A 897 20.35 22.45 11.23
N ALA A 898 19.54 22.72 10.22
CA ALA A 898 18.16 22.27 10.18
C ALA A 898 18.05 20.72 10.12
N PRO A 899 17.02 20.12 10.73
CA PRO A 899 16.00 20.78 11.53
C PRO A 899 16.47 21.08 12.96
N HIS A 900 15.83 22.07 13.57
CA HIS A 900 16.09 22.49 14.95
C HIS A 900 15.07 21.89 15.91
N THR A 901 15.57 21.25 16.97
CA THR A 901 14.75 20.55 17.97
C THR A 901 14.57 21.36 19.25
N LEU A 902 13.66 20.92 20.13
CA LEU A 902 13.52 21.49 21.47
C LEU A 902 14.84 21.36 22.27
N ALA A 903 15.61 20.31 22.04
CA ALA A 903 16.90 20.09 22.68
C ALA A 903 17.96 21.13 22.26
N ASP A 904 17.86 21.71 21.07
CA ASP A 904 18.73 22.84 20.67
C ASP A 904 18.46 24.09 21.50
N VAL A 905 17.20 24.38 21.78
CA VAL A 905 16.79 25.58 22.54
C VAL A 905 17.15 25.47 24.03
N LEU A 906 17.07 24.26 24.59
CA LEU A 906 17.45 24.01 25.98
C LEU A 906 18.97 23.94 26.19
N GLY A 907 19.74 23.78 25.10
CA GLY A 907 21.20 23.68 25.13
C GLY A 907 21.93 25.02 25.02
N VAL A 908 23.26 24.94 24.88
CA VAL A 908 24.10 26.11 24.57
C VAL A 908 23.95 26.49 23.10
N TRP A 909 23.68 27.76 22.83
CA TRP A 909 23.47 28.29 21.48
C TRP A 909 24.68 29.11 20.99
N GLU A 910 25.69 28.43 20.46
CA GLU A 910 26.89 29.03 19.85
C GLU A 910 26.79 28.99 18.33
N ARG A 911 25.85 29.77 17.78
CA ARG A 911 25.56 29.82 16.34
C ARG A 911 25.51 31.28 15.86
N PRO A 912 25.87 31.59 14.60
CA PRO A 912 25.94 32.97 14.07
C PRO A 912 24.57 33.59 13.74
N TYR A 913 23.49 32.91 14.11
CA TYR A 913 22.11 33.34 13.96
C TYR A 913 21.37 33.15 15.29
N SER A 914 20.30 33.89 15.51
CA SER A 914 19.52 33.82 16.74
C SER A 914 18.67 32.56 16.84
N ILE A 915 18.30 32.18 18.06
CA ILE A 915 17.30 31.12 18.32
C ILE A 915 16.00 31.40 17.56
N ALA A 916 15.56 32.67 17.53
CA ALA A 916 14.34 33.06 16.83
C ALA A 916 14.43 32.78 15.32
N GLN A 917 15.58 33.05 14.69
CA GLN A 917 15.82 32.71 13.29
C GLN A 917 15.81 31.18 13.08
N GLY A 918 16.41 30.40 13.97
CA GLY A 918 16.41 28.94 13.85
C GLY A 918 15.03 28.30 14.04
N ILE A 919 14.31 28.69 15.09
CA ILE A 919 13.14 27.95 15.61
C ILE A 919 11.81 28.51 15.15
N ALA A 920 11.71 29.83 15.00
CA ALA A 920 10.45 30.52 14.73
C ALA A 920 10.60 31.56 13.61
N PRO A 921 10.98 31.10 12.40
CA PRO A 921 11.38 31.99 11.30
C PRO A 921 10.20 32.75 10.65
N SER A 922 8.95 32.34 10.91
CA SER A 922 7.75 33.04 10.44
C SER A 922 6.77 33.32 11.57
N GLU A 923 5.82 34.23 11.34
CA GLU A 923 4.77 34.57 12.31
C GLU A 923 3.87 33.37 12.62
N HIS A 924 3.49 32.60 11.60
CA HIS A 924 2.69 31.38 11.78
C HIS A 924 3.36 30.40 12.75
N VAL A 925 4.66 30.12 12.57
CA VAL A 925 5.39 29.15 13.40
C VAL A 925 5.48 29.63 14.86
N ARG A 926 5.52 30.94 15.11
CA ARG A 926 5.48 31.49 16.49
C ARG A 926 4.17 31.18 17.19
N LEU A 927 3.06 31.09 16.45
CA LEU A 927 1.73 30.79 16.99
C LEU A 927 1.45 29.29 17.02
N HIS A 928 1.91 28.54 16.01
CA HIS A 928 1.61 27.13 15.79
C HIS A 928 2.88 26.34 15.45
N LYS A 929 3.75 26.13 16.45
CA LYS A 929 5.00 25.40 16.28
C LYS A 929 4.78 23.89 16.24
N TYR A 930 5.12 23.27 15.12
CA TYR A 930 5.46 21.86 15.08
C TYR A 930 6.95 21.68 15.44
N TRP A 931 7.27 20.69 16.26
CA TRP A 931 8.64 20.38 16.68
C TRP A 931 9.14 19.12 15.96
N PRO A 932 10.20 19.23 15.15
CA PRO A 932 10.95 18.06 14.69
C PRO A 932 11.38 17.20 15.88
N ALA A 933 11.15 15.89 15.80
CA ALA A 933 11.34 14.97 16.92
C ALA A 933 12.83 14.72 17.21
N VAL A 934 13.67 14.77 16.17
CA VAL A 934 15.12 14.58 16.22
C VAL A 934 15.81 15.58 15.29
N ASN A 935 17.10 15.81 15.50
CA ASN A 935 17.91 16.61 14.57
C ASN A 935 18.17 15.83 13.28
N ARG A 936 18.89 16.43 12.32
CA ARG A 936 19.19 15.82 11.02
C ARG A 936 19.75 14.40 11.19
N VAL A 937 19.13 13.42 10.54
CA VAL A 937 19.51 12.00 10.67
C VAL A 937 20.74 11.69 9.80
N ASP A 938 21.70 10.95 10.36
CA ASP A 938 22.86 10.46 9.61
C ASP A 938 22.48 9.22 8.78
N ASN A 939 22.22 9.44 7.48
CA ASN A 939 21.88 8.34 6.58
C ASN A 939 23.05 7.35 6.39
N VAL A 940 24.30 7.83 6.27
CA VAL A 940 25.46 6.99 5.96
C VAL A 940 25.82 6.10 7.14
N PHE A 941 25.73 6.61 8.36
CA PHE A 941 25.99 5.84 9.58
C PHE A 941 25.04 4.65 9.70
N GLY A 942 23.74 4.87 9.52
CA GLY A 942 22.72 3.81 9.65
C GLY A 942 22.91 2.67 8.63
N ASP A 943 23.26 3.00 7.38
CA ASP A 943 23.51 1.96 6.35
C ASP A 943 24.82 1.18 6.60
N ARG A 944 25.82 1.80 7.26
CA ARG A 944 27.07 1.12 7.66
C ARG A 944 26.90 0.27 8.92
N ASN A 945 26.02 0.68 9.83
CA ASN A 945 25.77 0.03 11.12
C ASN A 945 24.32 -0.45 11.17
N LEU A 946 23.96 -1.32 10.21
CA LEU A 946 22.59 -1.74 10.04
C LEU A 946 22.06 -2.48 11.29
N PHE A 947 21.07 -1.88 11.93
CA PHE A 947 20.33 -2.45 13.04
C PHE A 947 18.84 -2.21 12.82
N CYS A 948 18.05 -3.28 12.70
CA CYS A 948 16.66 -3.24 12.19
C CYS A 948 15.66 -3.87 13.18
N ALA A 949 15.97 -3.75 14.47
CA ALA A 949 15.25 -4.30 15.60
C ALA A 949 15.02 -3.18 16.64
N CYS A 950 14.16 -3.40 17.62
CA CYS A 950 13.97 -2.44 18.72
C CYS A 950 15.29 -2.27 19.49
N VAL A 951 15.70 -1.03 19.74
CA VAL A 951 16.95 -0.72 20.45
C VAL A 951 16.80 -1.10 21.94
N PRO A 952 17.79 -1.77 22.57
CA PRO A 952 17.78 -1.98 24.01
C PRO A 952 17.51 -0.70 24.81
N VAL A 953 16.74 -0.79 25.89
CA VAL A 953 16.38 0.37 26.73
C VAL A 953 17.60 1.11 27.30
N GLU A 954 18.71 0.42 27.52
CA GLU A 954 19.98 1.01 27.97
C GLU A 954 20.50 2.09 26.98
N ASP A 955 20.28 1.90 25.67
CA ASP A 955 20.77 2.82 24.63
C ASP A 955 19.84 4.04 24.43
N TYR A 956 18.63 4.03 25.03
CA TYR A 956 17.77 5.23 25.14
C TYR A 956 18.14 6.11 26.35
N ARG A 957 19.03 5.65 27.24
CA ARG A 957 19.42 6.35 28.48
C ARG A 957 20.71 7.16 28.35
N THR A 958 21.41 7.06 27.23
CA THR A 958 22.56 7.89 26.84
C THR A 958 22.11 9.07 26.00
#